data_AF-A0A1V6IGK0-F1
#
_entry.id   AF-A0A1V6IGK0-F1
#
_cell.length_a   1.000
_cell.length_b   1.000
_cell.length_c   1.000
_cell.angle_alpha   90.00
_cell.angle_beta   90.00
_cell.angle_gamma   90.00
#
_symmetry.space_group_name_H-M   'P 1'
#
loop_
_entity.id
_entity.type
_entity.pdbx_description
1 polymer ?
#
loop_
_entity_poly.entity_id
_entity_poly.type
_entity_poly.pdbx_seq_one_letter_code
_entity_poly.pdbx_strand_id
1 'polypeptide(L)'
;MKLRKLKAVPLALVTLFTLTSCKLIDNIIGSILVNTVMDLPVLINRLDLMPSAENTNPTFVPFENPPSSEANRAELNYLKNVLVVPRDLETVVFNKTIKLHFDFEFSGEGATNAFHVIDVTESDLPENFRFDTSAFPVPITYKLALIVPVGESTILEGVTNINQIQTVLEDTPRDELVESIDQEPLNATMKVIARSAGKSKSKNFYFNLTKPLFGAMVLEEVFKSGYLINLYRIHGFNQENNEVESTIENVADLPSESENPLNLSYFLDSIAIPKIVTLKDLGDVTFEVTTNRPDLLFIGEMSKPIEDLDPGNELITGDVTVHTLTPVGTYSSEIPASVDTVDKLKDHLKSVDVKELYPYATQPTQDFSITITATCFGEERTETYYFRLQEPPLDQEIVDYAIKSEYMINKVFYKDTTSIIRTTRENMPSTPEKRMKVSYLTETLAIPRHVVLSDFGNKELDFSINVLGNNADKFYMSEQTDTLDGNPVTVKTLTPVGGLAYTTPQNDLPAFAEEIKGLSREDLYDCVTQTSIDVDIELSATLNGKTATKTYYFTLVAADIDVEIIDYLIDDSSLLNVVTYEDVNDDVKIQKIADQAKDPLNPYAIEHLVDTIVVPQSITLTNFGNRELQIETTINSDDPGALNFYEASKSATISDNLVTAKTLTPLGSYDASAVDPNNLTALADSIKALPTKDLYKHSQSVGYNVELNVTVTLVSGEGEPEVRSTTFYLKTIKADVDSKIGTAILDTYDIVNLIDHTDPYINVTNPPQPTDPLNPYQLLYFGETLVFPIEFEYTDFENKLIQFDVNTNGKDHLFFISQKTHHYEGKDVEGITLSPIGTYDPGEPLNTYQDLINHLKNDANIMAIAAARAVQVEENVTITVTISIDGREVAVNNYYFVLVVERS
;
A
#
# COMPACT_ATOMS: atom_id res chain seq x y z
N MET A 1 -104.86 6.47 -5.32
CA MET A 1 -105.61 5.21 -5.49
C MET A 1 -106.81 5.45 -6.40
N LYS A 2 -106.94 4.67 -7.50
CA LYS A 2 -108.02 4.63 -8.52
C LYS A 2 -108.15 5.84 -9.49
N LEU A 3 -107.23 5.91 -10.46
CA LEU A 3 -107.52 6.53 -11.77
C LEU A 3 -108.60 5.70 -12.48
N ARG A 4 -109.81 6.26 -12.58
CA ARG A 4 -110.89 5.74 -13.43
C ARG A 4 -110.43 5.82 -14.89
N LYS A 5 -110.46 4.67 -15.56
CA LYS A 5 -110.31 4.48 -17.00
C LYS A 5 -111.07 5.55 -17.78
N LEU A 6 -110.36 6.50 -18.41
CA LEU A 6 -110.92 7.31 -19.50
C LEU A 6 -110.94 6.45 -20.78
N LYS A 7 -111.89 5.52 -20.83
CA LYS A 7 -112.33 4.87 -22.07
C LYS A 7 -113.19 5.87 -22.85
N ALA A 8 -112.58 6.81 -23.56
CA ALA A 8 -113.33 7.75 -24.42
C ALA A 8 -112.59 8.22 -25.68
N VAL A 9 -111.43 7.65 -26.02
CA VAL A 9 -110.69 8.01 -27.25
C VAL A 9 -111.03 7.12 -28.48
N PRO A 10 -111.50 5.85 -28.39
CA PRO A 10 -111.83 5.11 -29.61
C PRO A 10 -113.17 5.55 -30.23
N LEU A 11 -114.09 6.10 -29.43
CA LEU A 11 -115.46 6.41 -29.90
C LEU A 11 -115.55 7.77 -30.64
N ALA A 12 -114.62 8.68 -30.37
CA ALA A 12 -114.49 9.95 -31.09
C ALA A 12 -113.77 9.77 -32.44
N LEU A 13 -112.86 8.79 -32.58
CA LEU A 13 -112.21 8.50 -33.86
C LEU A 13 -113.17 7.90 -34.89
N VAL A 14 -114.14 7.07 -34.46
CA VAL A 14 -115.10 6.42 -35.38
C VAL A 14 -116.20 7.39 -35.85
N THR A 15 -116.54 8.41 -35.06
CA THR A 15 -117.53 9.44 -35.44
C THR A 15 -116.93 10.59 -36.27
N LEU A 16 -115.61 10.65 -36.43
CA LEU A 16 -114.93 11.62 -37.29
C LEU A 16 -114.89 11.23 -38.77
N PHE A 17 -115.32 10.02 -39.13
CA PHE A 17 -115.32 9.51 -40.52
C PHE A 17 -116.43 10.06 -41.42
N THR A 18 -117.34 10.91 -40.91
CA THR A 18 -118.48 11.44 -41.69
C THR A 18 -118.48 12.96 -41.89
N LEU A 19 -117.43 13.68 -41.49
CA LEU A 19 -117.32 15.13 -41.71
C LEU A 19 -116.13 15.46 -42.61
N THR A 20 -116.42 15.71 -43.88
CA THR A 20 -115.51 16.22 -44.90
C THR A 20 -115.09 17.66 -44.61
N SER A 21 -114.05 17.84 -43.81
CA SER A 21 -113.09 18.95 -44.01
C SER A 21 -111.70 18.48 -43.60
N CYS A 22 -110.76 18.43 -44.56
CA CYS A 22 -109.40 17.93 -44.31
C CYS A 22 -108.72 18.64 -43.13
N LYS A 23 -109.02 19.93 -42.90
CA LYS A 23 -108.43 20.75 -41.84
C LYS A 23 -108.81 20.35 -40.40
N LEU A 24 -110.03 19.82 -40.16
CA LEU A 24 -110.46 19.50 -38.79
C LEU A 24 -109.71 18.27 -38.23
N ILE A 25 -109.54 17.24 -39.07
CA ILE A 25 -108.78 16.02 -38.74
C ILE A 25 -107.31 16.38 -38.51
N ASP A 26 -106.71 17.21 -39.38
CA ASP A 26 -105.32 17.63 -39.26
C ASP A 26 -105.08 18.40 -37.95
N ASN A 27 -106.04 19.25 -37.56
CA ASN A 27 -105.97 20.01 -36.31
C ASN A 27 -106.14 19.12 -35.06
N ILE A 28 -106.97 18.07 -35.12
CA ILE A 28 -107.18 17.15 -33.98
C ILE A 28 -105.96 16.24 -33.79
N ILE A 29 -105.45 15.64 -34.88
CA ILE A 29 -104.28 14.76 -34.79
C ILE A 29 -103.03 15.59 -34.44
N GLY A 30 -102.86 16.77 -35.05
CA GLY A 30 -101.79 17.71 -34.68
C GLY A 30 -101.87 18.14 -33.21
N SER A 31 -103.06 18.38 -32.66
CA SER A 31 -103.24 18.71 -31.24
C SER A 31 -102.90 17.56 -30.29
N ILE A 32 -103.15 16.30 -30.68
CA ILE A 32 -102.78 15.14 -29.87
C ILE A 32 -101.27 14.96 -29.89
N LEU A 33 -100.65 15.00 -31.07
CA LEU A 33 -99.20 14.88 -31.25
C LEU A 33 -98.44 15.98 -30.50
N VAL A 34 -98.83 17.25 -30.65
CA VAL A 34 -98.20 18.37 -29.93
C VAL A 34 -98.32 18.20 -28.41
N ASN A 35 -99.42 17.64 -27.90
CA ASN A 35 -99.54 17.35 -26.47
C ASN A 35 -98.60 16.22 -26.03
N THR A 36 -98.61 15.10 -26.76
CA THR A 36 -97.83 13.91 -26.43
C THR A 36 -96.33 14.18 -26.50
N VAL A 37 -95.84 14.89 -27.52
CA VAL A 37 -94.40 15.17 -27.67
C VAL A 37 -93.87 16.13 -26.61
N MET A 38 -94.65 17.15 -26.25
CA MET A 38 -94.25 18.13 -25.21
C MET A 38 -94.19 17.53 -23.79
N ASP A 39 -94.86 16.40 -23.58
CA ASP A 39 -94.90 15.70 -22.30
C ASP A 39 -93.85 14.56 -22.22
N LEU A 40 -93.03 14.37 -23.27
CA LEU A 40 -91.97 13.35 -23.27
C LEU A 40 -90.82 13.70 -22.31
N PRO A 41 -90.24 12.71 -21.60
CA PRO A 41 -89.06 12.90 -20.75
C PRO A 41 -87.80 13.32 -21.53
N VAL A 42 -87.68 12.90 -22.79
CA VAL A 42 -86.50 13.09 -23.65
C VAL A 42 -86.52 14.39 -24.47
N LEU A 43 -87.42 15.34 -24.16
CA LEU A 43 -87.61 16.55 -24.98
C LEU A 43 -86.35 17.42 -25.07
N ILE A 44 -85.51 17.42 -24.03
CA ILE A 44 -84.23 18.12 -24.01
C ILE A 44 -83.18 17.16 -23.46
N ASN A 45 -82.08 17.02 -24.20
CA ASN A 45 -80.91 16.26 -23.76
C ASN A 45 -79.72 17.21 -23.61
N ARG A 46 -78.83 16.94 -22.64
CA ARG A 46 -77.59 17.68 -22.44
C ARG A 46 -76.41 16.86 -22.93
N LEU A 47 -75.60 17.46 -23.78
CA LEU A 47 -74.35 16.94 -24.30
C LEU A 47 -73.20 17.76 -23.72
N ASP A 48 -72.20 17.10 -23.14
CA ASP A 48 -70.94 17.74 -22.77
C ASP A 48 -69.94 17.55 -23.91
N LEU A 49 -69.49 18.66 -24.49
CA LEU A 49 -68.52 18.66 -25.58
C LEU A 49 -67.09 18.45 -25.08
N MET A 50 -66.82 18.68 -23.80
CA MET A 50 -65.51 18.55 -23.17
C MET A 50 -65.63 17.74 -21.87
N PRO A 51 -65.91 16.42 -21.97
CA PRO A 51 -65.88 15.55 -20.81
C PRO A 51 -64.46 15.44 -20.25
N SER A 52 -64.32 14.91 -19.04
CA SER A 52 -63.04 14.74 -18.34
C SER A 52 -61.94 14.11 -19.21
N ALA A 53 -60.68 14.26 -18.79
CA ALA A 53 -59.48 13.78 -19.50
C ALA A 53 -59.54 12.31 -20.01
N GLU A 54 -60.32 11.44 -19.37
CA GLU A 54 -60.48 10.04 -19.75
C GLU A 54 -61.46 9.80 -20.92
N ASN A 55 -62.28 10.78 -21.28
CA ASN A 55 -63.27 10.69 -22.36
C ASN A 55 -63.09 11.85 -23.34
N THR A 56 -62.45 11.57 -24.47
CA THR A 56 -62.19 12.55 -25.55
C THR A 56 -63.38 12.78 -26.48
N ASN A 57 -64.48 12.04 -26.31
CA ASN A 57 -65.67 12.14 -27.16
C ASN A 57 -66.83 12.83 -26.43
N PRO A 58 -67.65 13.65 -27.11
CA PRO A 58 -68.82 14.25 -26.51
C PRO A 58 -69.72 13.20 -25.83
N THR A 59 -70.13 13.45 -24.59
CA THR A 59 -70.92 12.49 -23.79
C THR A 59 -72.24 13.08 -23.34
N PHE A 60 -73.28 12.25 -23.31
CA PHE A 60 -74.56 12.64 -22.75
C PHE A 60 -74.48 12.69 -21.24
N VAL A 61 -74.90 13.81 -20.67
CA VAL A 61 -74.96 13.97 -19.22
C VAL A 61 -76.42 14.12 -18.82
N PRO A 62 -77.02 13.10 -18.17
CA PRO A 62 -78.40 13.21 -17.73
C PRO A 62 -78.58 14.40 -16.78
N PHE A 63 -79.77 14.98 -16.77
CA PHE A 63 -80.14 15.94 -15.74
C PHE A 63 -80.45 15.18 -14.45
N GLU A 64 -79.86 15.59 -13.33
CA GLU A 64 -80.19 15.02 -12.01
C GLU A 64 -81.68 15.18 -11.68
N ASN A 65 -82.23 16.35 -12.01
CA ASN A 65 -83.65 16.67 -11.92
C ASN A 65 -84.12 17.32 -13.23
N PRO A 66 -85.34 17.04 -13.72
CA PRO A 66 -85.87 17.70 -14.90
C PRO A 66 -85.93 19.23 -14.70
N PRO A 67 -85.38 20.05 -15.61
CA PRO A 67 -85.31 21.52 -15.45
C PRO A 67 -86.67 22.20 -15.67
N SER A 68 -87.70 21.75 -14.97
CA SER A 68 -89.11 22.07 -15.21
C SER A 68 -89.69 23.14 -14.27
N SER A 69 -88.88 23.64 -13.32
CA SER A 69 -89.26 24.70 -12.39
C SER A 69 -88.04 25.56 -12.01
N GLU A 70 -88.27 26.81 -11.59
CA GLU A 70 -87.19 27.72 -11.17
C GLU A 70 -86.34 27.20 -10.00
N ALA A 71 -86.92 26.38 -9.12
CA ALA A 71 -86.20 25.77 -7.98
C ALA A 71 -85.24 24.64 -8.40
N ASN A 72 -85.44 24.07 -9.60
CA ASN A 72 -84.65 22.97 -10.15
C ASN A 72 -83.99 23.42 -11.46
N ARG A 73 -83.28 24.55 -11.44
CA ARG A 73 -82.50 25.00 -12.60
C ARG A 73 -81.40 24.00 -12.90
N ALA A 74 -81.26 23.61 -14.16
CA ALA A 74 -80.11 22.82 -14.59
C ALA A 74 -78.92 23.73 -14.89
N GLU A 75 -77.75 23.33 -14.42
CA GLU A 75 -76.49 24.04 -14.69
C GLU A 75 -75.96 23.69 -16.09
N LEU A 76 -75.59 24.73 -16.84
CA LEU A 76 -74.97 24.65 -18.16
C LEU A 76 -73.79 25.61 -18.23
N ASN A 77 -72.63 25.11 -18.65
CA ASN A 77 -71.45 25.93 -18.85
C ASN A 77 -71.41 26.54 -20.26
N TYR A 78 -71.05 27.82 -20.35
CA TYR A 78 -70.87 28.52 -21.63
C TYR A 78 -69.91 27.76 -22.56
N LEU A 79 -70.29 27.61 -23.83
CA LEU A 79 -69.56 26.90 -24.90
C LEU A 79 -69.18 25.43 -24.64
N LYS A 80 -69.38 24.90 -23.43
CA LYS A 80 -69.06 23.52 -23.03
C LYS A 80 -70.28 22.59 -23.11
N ASN A 81 -71.43 23.02 -22.56
CA ASN A 81 -72.62 22.17 -22.52
C ASN A 81 -73.62 22.55 -23.61
N VAL A 82 -73.96 21.63 -24.49
CA VAL A 82 -74.94 21.86 -25.58
C VAL A 82 -76.23 21.12 -25.30
N LEU A 83 -77.37 21.76 -25.56
CA LEU A 83 -78.67 21.11 -25.50
C LEU A 83 -79.08 20.60 -26.88
N VAL A 84 -79.58 19.36 -26.94
CA VAL A 84 -80.12 18.76 -28.16
C VAL A 84 -81.64 18.65 -28.03
N VAL A 85 -82.35 19.32 -28.93
CA VAL A 85 -83.82 19.46 -28.90
C VAL A 85 -84.41 19.18 -30.29
N PRO A 86 -85.62 18.60 -30.43
CA PRO A 86 -86.28 18.47 -31.72
C PRO A 86 -86.53 19.84 -32.37
N ARG A 87 -86.27 19.95 -33.68
CA ARG A 87 -86.55 21.13 -34.49
C ARG A 87 -87.74 20.93 -35.42
N ASP A 88 -87.73 19.83 -36.16
CA ASP A 88 -88.84 19.40 -36.99
C ASP A 88 -89.10 17.91 -36.74
N LEU A 89 -90.37 17.53 -36.63
CA LEU A 89 -90.79 16.14 -36.64
C LEU A 89 -91.84 15.94 -37.73
N GLU A 90 -91.66 14.92 -38.55
CA GLU A 90 -92.60 14.54 -39.60
C GLU A 90 -93.04 13.08 -39.41
N THR A 91 -94.35 12.86 -39.46
CA THR A 91 -94.94 11.51 -39.34
C THR A 91 -96.08 11.37 -40.33
N VAL A 92 -96.33 10.13 -40.77
CA VAL A 92 -97.49 9.80 -41.60
C VAL A 92 -98.51 9.05 -40.75
N VAL A 93 -99.70 9.64 -40.57
CA VAL A 93 -100.81 9.04 -39.84
C VAL A 93 -102.05 9.07 -40.72
N PHE A 94 -102.70 7.92 -40.95
CA PHE A 94 -103.86 7.78 -41.85
C PHE A 94 -103.63 8.36 -43.26
N ASN A 95 -102.48 8.06 -43.89
CA ASN A 95 -102.06 8.58 -45.21
C ASN A 95 -101.97 10.12 -45.30
N LYS A 96 -101.83 10.80 -44.16
CA LYS A 96 -101.56 12.23 -44.12
C LYS A 96 -100.23 12.51 -43.42
N THR A 97 -99.44 13.37 -44.05
CA THR A 97 -98.21 13.90 -43.47
C THR A 97 -98.54 14.98 -42.45
N ILE A 98 -98.11 14.77 -41.21
CA ILE A 98 -98.22 15.75 -40.13
C ILE A 98 -96.81 16.23 -39.81
N LYS A 99 -96.64 17.55 -39.83
CA LYS A 99 -95.38 18.22 -39.49
C LYS A 99 -95.55 18.96 -38.17
N LEU A 100 -94.62 18.75 -37.25
CA LEU A 100 -94.47 19.53 -36.02
C LEU A 100 -93.19 20.35 -36.17
N HIS A 101 -93.30 21.65 -35.95
CA HIS A 101 -92.16 22.56 -35.87
C HIS A 101 -91.97 23.02 -34.43
N PHE A 102 -90.73 23.12 -33.99
CA PHE A 102 -90.36 23.58 -32.65
C PHE A 102 -89.66 24.94 -32.76
N ASP A 103 -90.26 25.93 -32.10
CA ASP A 103 -89.71 27.26 -31.89
C ASP A 103 -89.20 27.41 -30.45
N PHE A 104 -88.23 28.31 -30.25
CA PHE A 104 -87.62 28.57 -28.95
C PHE A 104 -87.74 30.06 -28.62
N GLU A 105 -88.24 30.38 -27.43
CA GLU A 105 -88.25 31.73 -26.87
C GLU A 105 -87.39 31.75 -25.61
N PHE A 106 -86.44 32.68 -25.53
CA PHE A 106 -85.56 32.84 -24.38
C PHE A 106 -86.00 34.05 -23.55
N SER A 107 -86.09 33.89 -22.24
CA SER A 107 -86.58 34.92 -21.31
C SER A 107 -85.85 34.89 -19.97
N GLY A 108 -85.71 36.06 -19.35
CA GLY A 108 -84.85 36.32 -18.19
C GLY A 108 -84.15 37.67 -18.34
N GLU A 109 -83.67 38.25 -17.25
CA GLU A 109 -82.84 39.46 -17.31
C GLU A 109 -81.53 39.13 -18.05
N GLY A 110 -81.22 39.82 -19.15
CA GLY A 110 -80.04 39.52 -20.00
C GLY A 110 -80.15 38.29 -20.92
N ALA A 111 -81.21 37.48 -20.81
CA ALA A 111 -81.26 36.14 -21.41
C ALA A 111 -81.72 36.05 -22.88
N THR A 112 -82.04 37.17 -23.55
CA THR A 112 -82.60 37.14 -24.93
C THR A 112 -81.61 36.62 -25.97
N ASN A 113 -80.30 36.84 -25.75
CA ASN A 113 -79.22 36.38 -26.63
C ASN A 113 -78.35 35.29 -25.99
N ALA A 114 -78.72 34.78 -24.82
CA ALA A 114 -77.88 33.88 -24.02
C ALA A 114 -77.63 32.50 -24.66
N PHE A 115 -78.39 32.16 -25.69
CA PHE A 115 -78.27 30.91 -26.41
C PHE A 115 -78.19 31.14 -27.92
N HIS A 116 -77.28 30.41 -28.56
CA HIS A 116 -77.19 30.30 -30.01
C HIS A 116 -77.85 29.01 -30.47
N VAL A 117 -78.70 29.08 -31.51
CA VAL A 117 -79.45 27.93 -32.01
C VAL A 117 -78.96 27.53 -33.39
N ILE A 118 -78.57 26.26 -33.55
CA ILE A 118 -78.01 25.70 -34.77
C ILE A 118 -78.88 24.52 -35.20
N ASP A 119 -79.39 24.55 -36.43
CA ASP A 119 -80.19 23.46 -36.98
C ASP A 119 -79.26 22.35 -37.51
N VAL A 120 -79.49 21.10 -37.10
CA VAL A 120 -78.65 19.95 -37.46
C VAL A 120 -79.49 18.78 -37.97
N THR A 121 -78.90 18.01 -38.87
CA THR A 121 -79.44 16.73 -39.34
C THR A 121 -78.78 15.56 -38.62
N GLU A 122 -79.37 14.37 -38.71
CA GLU A 122 -78.84 13.16 -38.05
C GLU A 122 -77.42 12.79 -38.53
N SER A 123 -77.07 13.10 -39.78
CA SER A 123 -75.71 12.91 -40.33
C SER A 123 -74.67 13.89 -39.78
N ASP A 124 -75.10 14.97 -39.15
CA ASP A 124 -74.22 15.99 -38.58
C ASP A 124 -73.86 15.68 -37.11
N LEU A 125 -74.41 14.62 -36.52
CA LEU A 125 -74.14 14.20 -35.15
C LEU A 125 -73.15 13.02 -35.11
N PRO A 126 -72.40 12.80 -34.01
CA PRO A 126 -71.43 11.71 -33.91
C PRO A 126 -72.05 10.35 -34.27
N GLU A 127 -71.28 9.43 -34.89
CA GLU A 127 -71.80 8.13 -35.39
C GLU A 127 -72.53 7.28 -34.33
N ASN A 128 -72.26 7.53 -33.05
CA ASN A 128 -72.85 6.83 -31.91
C ASN A 128 -74.09 7.53 -31.33
N PHE A 129 -74.46 8.71 -31.83
CA PHE A 129 -75.63 9.45 -31.37
C PHE A 129 -76.92 8.83 -31.94
N ARG A 130 -77.88 8.53 -31.07
CA ARG A 130 -79.24 8.12 -31.47
C ARG A 130 -80.26 8.91 -30.68
N PHE A 131 -81.08 9.71 -31.37
CA PHE A 131 -82.23 10.33 -30.75
C PHE A 131 -83.27 9.25 -30.48
N ASP A 132 -83.63 9.02 -29.21
CA ASP A 132 -84.54 7.93 -28.85
C ASP A 132 -85.98 8.23 -29.33
N THR A 133 -86.33 7.65 -30.49
CA THR A 133 -87.68 7.75 -31.04
C THR A 133 -88.63 6.67 -30.50
N SER A 134 -88.19 5.77 -29.61
CA SER A 134 -88.99 4.62 -29.15
C SER A 134 -90.21 5.04 -28.31
N ALA A 135 -90.14 6.21 -27.68
CA ALA A 135 -91.23 6.79 -26.90
C ALA A 135 -92.33 7.42 -27.77
N PHE A 136 -92.12 7.57 -29.08
CA PHE A 136 -93.13 8.12 -29.98
C PHE A 136 -94.15 7.05 -30.40
N PRO A 137 -95.46 7.38 -30.41
CA PRO A 137 -96.52 6.42 -30.72
C PRO A 137 -96.60 6.04 -32.22
N VAL A 138 -95.78 6.66 -33.07
CA VAL A 138 -95.76 6.52 -34.53
C VAL A 138 -94.32 6.67 -35.04
N PRO A 139 -93.96 6.06 -36.20
CA PRO A 139 -92.67 6.31 -36.84
C PRO A 139 -92.52 7.79 -37.21
N ILE A 140 -91.42 8.39 -36.77
CA ILE A 140 -91.10 9.80 -37.01
C ILE A 140 -89.81 9.92 -37.81
N THR A 141 -89.77 10.87 -38.73
CA THR A 141 -88.52 11.45 -39.25
C THR A 141 -88.30 12.79 -38.55
N TYR A 142 -87.04 13.15 -38.29
CA TYR A 142 -86.73 14.32 -37.47
C TYR A 142 -85.57 15.15 -37.99
N LYS A 143 -85.58 16.44 -37.62
CA LYS A 143 -84.42 17.33 -37.56
C LYS A 143 -84.24 17.80 -36.12
N LEU A 144 -83.01 18.05 -35.72
CA LEU A 144 -82.66 18.48 -34.36
C LEU A 144 -82.13 19.91 -34.41
N ALA A 145 -82.14 20.56 -33.25
CA ALA A 145 -81.47 21.83 -33.00
C ALA A 145 -80.49 21.63 -31.85
N LEU A 146 -79.28 22.16 -32.03
CA LEU A 146 -78.29 22.36 -30.98
C LEU A 146 -78.49 23.75 -30.41
N ILE A 147 -78.66 23.84 -29.09
CA ILE A 147 -78.80 25.10 -28.38
C ILE A 147 -77.56 25.25 -27.49
N VAL A 148 -76.68 26.16 -27.89
CA VAL A 148 -75.37 26.39 -27.26
C VAL A 148 -75.48 27.62 -26.35
N PRO A 149 -75.16 27.52 -25.05
CA PRO A 149 -75.08 28.67 -24.17
C PRO A 149 -73.86 29.53 -24.55
N VAL A 150 -74.12 30.77 -24.94
CA VAL A 150 -73.09 31.74 -25.37
C VAL A 150 -73.09 33.01 -24.51
N GLY A 151 -74.16 33.24 -23.72
CA GLY A 151 -74.25 34.45 -22.90
C GLY A 151 -74.26 35.72 -23.76
N GLU A 152 -73.29 36.61 -23.54
CA GLU A 152 -73.05 37.83 -24.30
C GLU A 152 -72.03 37.63 -25.46
N SER A 153 -71.46 36.43 -25.59
CA SER A 153 -70.44 36.13 -26.62
C SER A 153 -71.01 36.19 -28.04
N THR A 154 -70.25 36.82 -28.93
CA THR A 154 -70.53 36.88 -30.37
C THR A 154 -69.73 35.84 -31.17
N ILE A 155 -68.98 34.93 -30.52
CA ILE A 155 -68.08 34.00 -31.22
C ILE A 155 -68.84 33.10 -32.20
N LEU A 156 -70.07 32.71 -31.88
CA LEU A 156 -70.90 31.89 -32.78
C LEU A 156 -71.81 32.73 -33.69
N GLU A 157 -71.62 34.05 -33.78
CA GLU A 157 -72.43 34.90 -34.66
C GLU A 157 -72.20 34.50 -36.13
N GLY A 158 -73.29 34.19 -36.84
CA GLY A 158 -73.23 33.72 -38.24
C GLY A 158 -72.95 32.22 -38.41
N VAL A 159 -72.72 31.46 -37.33
CA VAL A 159 -72.61 29.99 -37.36
C VAL A 159 -73.99 29.36 -37.54
N THR A 160 -74.18 28.58 -38.59
CA THR A 160 -75.49 28.01 -38.96
C THR A 160 -75.54 26.49 -39.03
N ASN A 161 -74.39 25.81 -38.94
CA ASN A 161 -74.28 24.35 -38.93
C ASN A 161 -73.11 23.90 -38.05
N ILE A 162 -73.06 22.60 -37.73
CA ILE A 162 -72.10 22.05 -36.76
C ILE A 162 -70.63 22.14 -37.22
N ASN A 163 -70.36 21.99 -38.52
CA ASN A 163 -69.00 22.00 -39.05
C ASN A 163 -68.36 23.39 -38.91
N GLN A 164 -69.17 24.45 -38.99
CA GLN A 164 -68.73 25.82 -38.76
C GLN A 164 -68.38 26.09 -37.29
N ILE A 165 -69.00 25.37 -36.34
CA ILE A 165 -68.62 25.49 -34.91
C ILE A 165 -67.18 25.05 -34.74
N GLN A 166 -66.81 23.89 -35.31
CA GLN A 166 -65.46 23.36 -35.18
C GLN A 166 -64.43 24.31 -35.79
N THR A 167 -64.67 24.81 -37.01
CA THR A 167 -63.77 25.79 -37.64
C THR A 167 -63.65 27.08 -36.85
N VAL A 168 -64.76 27.63 -36.33
CA VAL A 168 -64.72 28.85 -35.51
C VAL A 168 -63.98 28.61 -34.20
N LEU A 169 -64.19 27.49 -33.53
CA LEU A 169 -63.47 27.16 -32.30
C LEU A 169 -61.97 26.86 -32.53
N GLU A 170 -61.59 26.34 -33.71
CA GLU A 170 -60.19 26.10 -34.10
C GLU A 170 -59.47 27.39 -34.53
N ASP A 171 -60.16 28.28 -35.24
CA ASP A 171 -59.58 29.51 -35.80
C ASP A 171 -59.62 30.70 -34.82
N THR A 172 -60.44 30.65 -33.77
CA THR A 172 -60.51 31.73 -32.76
C THR A 172 -59.35 31.60 -31.77
N PRO A 173 -58.56 32.68 -31.56
CA PRO A 173 -57.53 32.70 -30.53
C PRO A 173 -58.06 32.26 -29.16
N ARG A 174 -57.26 31.47 -28.44
CA ARG A 174 -57.74 30.78 -27.23
C ARG A 174 -57.97 31.74 -26.06
N ASP A 175 -57.27 32.86 -26.01
CA ASP A 175 -57.51 33.99 -25.11
C ASP A 175 -58.89 34.63 -25.35
N GLU A 176 -59.28 34.82 -26.61
CA GLU A 176 -60.62 35.29 -26.99
C GLU A 176 -61.70 34.26 -26.63
N LEU A 177 -61.42 32.96 -26.79
CA LEU A 177 -62.31 31.89 -26.32
C LEU A 177 -62.47 31.93 -24.79
N VAL A 178 -61.41 32.16 -24.01
CA VAL A 178 -61.44 32.25 -22.54
C VAL A 178 -62.22 33.49 -22.07
N GLU A 179 -62.02 34.65 -22.69
CA GLU A 179 -62.83 35.84 -22.37
C GLU A 179 -64.33 35.60 -22.64
N SER A 180 -64.64 34.87 -23.72
CA SER A 180 -66.02 34.60 -24.11
C SER A 180 -66.80 33.66 -23.19
N ILE A 181 -66.11 32.94 -22.32
CA ILE A 181 -66.70 32.00 -21.37
C ILE A 181 -66.59 32.49 -19.92
N ASP A 182 -65.68 33.43 -19.64
CA ASP A 182 -65.50 34.09 -18.34
C ASP A 182 -66.55 35.20 -18.15
N GLN A 183 -67.81 34.78 -18.14
CA GLN A 183 -68.96 35.64 -17.95
C GLN A 183 -69.59 35.41 -16.57
N GLU A 184 -70.22 36.45 -16.03
CA GLU A 184 -71.01 36.35 -14.79
C GLU A 184 -72.17 35.35 -14.94
N PRO A 185 -72.52 34.59 -13.88
CA PRO A 185 -73.60 33.61 -13.95
C PRO A 185 -74.95 34.21 -14.36
N LEU A 186 -75.66 33.52 -15.25
CA LEU A 186 -76.91 34.02 -15.82
C LEU A 186 -78.06 33.00 -15.67
N ASN A 187 -79.13 33.42 -15.00
CA ASN A 187 -80.37 32.66 -14.91
C ASN A 187 -81.22 32.82 -16.18
N ALA A 188 -81.35 31.75 -16.96
CA ALA A 188 -82.08 31.78 -18.22
C ALA A 188 -83.32 30.86 -18.20
N THR A 189 -84.37 31.25 -18.93
CA THR A 189 -85.58 30.42 -19.14
C THR A 189 -85.78 30.21 -20.64
N MET A 190 -85.75 28.95 -21.06
CA MET A 190 -86.06 28.55 -22.44
C MET A 190 -87.48 28.02 -22.51
N LYS A 191 -88.32 28.65 -23.33
CA LYS A 191 -89.66 28.19 -23.65
C LYS A 191 -89.63 27.49 -25.00
N VAL A 192 -89.84 26.17 -24.98
CA VAL A 192 -89.98 25.34 -26.18
C VAL A 192 -91.43 25.39 -26.63
N ILE A 193 -91.69 25.67 -27.90
CA ILE A 193 -93.03 25.85 -28.49
C ILE A 193 -93.20 24.90 -29.67
N ALA A 194 -93.98 23.84 -29.50
CA ALA A 194 -94.34 22.94 -30.59
C ALA A 194 -95.57 23.46 -31.35
N ARG A 195 -95.52 23.51 -32.68
CA ARG A 195 -96.57 23.99 -33.58
C ARG A 195 -96.92 22.95 -34.65
N SER A 196 -98.22 22.72 -34.87
CA SER A 196 -98.71 21.88 -35.97
C SER A 196 -100.12 22.31 -36.40
N ALA A 197 -100.33 22.51 -37.71
CA ALA A 197 -101.63 22.84 -38.32
C ALA A 197 -102.45 23.93 -37.56
N GLY A 198 -101.79 24.98 -37.05
CA GLY A 198 -102.45 26.07 -36.32
C GLY A 198 -102.77 25.79 -34.85
N LYS A 199 -102.27 24.69 -34.28
CA LYS A 199 -102.22 24.43 -32.83
C LYS A 199 -100.81 24.59 -32.31
N SER A 200 -100.69 25.12 -31.09
CA SER A 200 -99.40 25.28 -30.40
C SER A 200 -99.51 24.88 -28.93
N LYS A 201 -98.43 24.28 -28.39
CA LYS A 201 -98.24 24.07 -26.94
C LYS A 201 -96.82 24.48 -26.59
N SER A 202 -96.64 25.06 -25.42
CA SER A 202 -95.34 25.50 -24.94
C SER A 202 -95.01 24.93 -23.57
N LYS A 203 -93.73 24.75 -23.28
CA LYS A 203 -93.20 24.30 -21.98
C LYS A 203 -91.93 25.09 -21.67
N ASN A 204 -91.82 25.56 -20.42
CA ASN A 204 -90.64 26.28 -19.95
C ASN A 204 -89.63 25.30 -19.36
N PHE A 205 -88.36 25.63 -19.59
CA PHE A 205 -87.20 24.98 -19.01
C PHE A 205 -86.28 26.02 -18.41
N TYR A 206 -85.75 25.74 -17.22
CA TYR A 206 -85.01 26.72 -16.41
C TYR A 206 -83.55 26.29 -16.27
N PHE A 207 -82.64 27.20 -16.58
CA PHE A 207 -81.19 26.96 -16.56
C PHE A 207 -80.46 28.01 -15.72
N ASN A 208 -79.31 27.62 -15.19
CA ASN A 208 -78.29 28.51 -14.65
C ASN A 208 -77.06 28.38 -15.55
N LEU A 209 -76.67 29.47 -16.22
CA LEU A 209 -75.50 29.50 -17.08
C LEU A 209 -74.29 29.95 -16.26
N THR A 210 -73.20 29.20 -16.32
CA THR A 210 -72.01 29.45 -15.50
C THR A 210 -70.74 29.38 -16.34
N LYS A 211 -69.66 30.01 -15.86
CA LYS A 211 -68.36 29.82 -16.47
C LYS A 211 -67.80 28.41 -16.20
N PRO A 212 -67.19 27.77 -17.18
CA PRO A 212 -66.46 26.51 -17.00
C PRO A 212 -65.16 26.69 -16.18
N LEU A 213 -64.80 25.69 -15.37
CA LEU A 213 -63.59 25.67 -14.54
C LEU A 213 -62.35 25.26 -15.34
N PHE A 214 -61.91 26.11 -16.27
CA PHE A 214 -60.76 25.81 -17.13
C PHE A 214 -59.44 25.70 -16.37
N GLY A 215 -59.19 26.56 -15.37
CA GLY A 215 -57.99 26.49 -14.53
C GLY A 215 -57.86 25.13 -13.85
N ALA A 216 -58.96 24.60 -13.28
CA ALA A 216 -58.97 23.27 -12.67
C ALA A 216 -58.66 22.14 -13.67
N MET A 217 -59.11 22.25 -14.92
CA MET A 217 -58.81 21.28 -15.99
C MET A 217 -57.34 21.34 -16.40
N VAL A 218 -56.78 22.54 -16.59
CA VAL A 218 -55.35 22.72 -16.90
C VAL A 218 -54.50 22.17 -15.75
N LEU A 219 -54.84 22.49 -14.51
CA LEU A 219 -54.16 21.97 -13.33
C LEU A 219 -54.27 20.45 -13.25
N GLU A 220 -55.40 19.85 -13.63
CA GLU A 220 -55.54 18.39 -13.68
C GLU A 220 -54.59 17.74 -14.69
N GLU A 221 -54.42 18.32 -15.87
CA GLU A 221 -53.45 17.84 -16.86
C GLU A 221 -52.01 18.06 -16.39
N VAL A 222 -51.71 19.21 -15.76
CA VAL A 222 -50.39 19.50 -15.19
C VAL A 222 -50.00 18.49 -14.12
N PHE A 223 -50.90 18.14 -13.21
CA PHE A 223 -50.62 17.16 -12.15
C PHE A 223 -50.61 15.70 -12.65
N LYS A 224 -51.27 15.42 -13.78
CA LYS A 224 -51.17 14.12 -14.48
C LYS A 224 -49.91 13.99 -15.35
N SER A 225 -49.29 15.11 -15.65
CA SER A 225 -48.10 15.13 -16.49
C SER A 225 -46.85 14.67 -15.73
N GLY A 226 -45.93 14.02 -16.43
CA GLY A 226 -44.65 13.59 -15.87
C GLY A 226 -43.63 14.70 -15.61
N TYR A 227 -43.96 15.98 -15.84
CA TYR A 227 -43.01 17.11 -15.77
C TYR A 227 -43.03 17.90 -14.45
N LEU A 228 -43.90 17.54 -13.49
CA LEU A 228 -44.06 18.28 -12.23
C LEU A 228 -42.84 18.15 -11.31
N ILE A 229 -42.28 16.95 -11.23
CA ILE A 229 -41.16 16.62 -10.35
C ILE A 229 -40.08 15.90 -11.15
N ASN A 230 -38.91 16.52 -11.23
CA ASN A 230 -37.73 15.98 -11.86
C ASN A 230 -36.64 15.68 -10.83
N LEU A 231 -35.80 14.70 -11.11
CA LEU A 231 -34.61 14.42 -10.31
C LEU A 231 -33.35 14.89 -11.03
N TYR A 232 -32.67 15.86 -10.44
CA TYR A 232 -31.32 16.24 -10.82
C TYR A 232 -30.33 15.42 -9.99
N ARG A 233 -29.63 14.49 -10.64
CA ARG A 233 -28.66 13.60 -9.99
C ARG A 233 -27.23 14.02 -10.31
N ILE A 234 -26.44 14.20 -9.27
CA ILE A 234 -24.99 14.39 -9.33
C ILE A 234 -24.34 13.01 -9.24
N HIS A 235 -23.51 12.65 -10.22
CA HIS A 235 -22.78 11.38 -10.21
C HIS A 235 -21.40 11.56 -9.54
N GLY A 236 -21.39 11.44 -8.22
CA GLY A 236 -20.19 11.42 -7.36
C GLY A 236 -19.57 12.77 -6.99
N PHE A 237 -18.59 12.74 -6.09
CA PHE A 237 -17.83 13.92 -5.61
C PHE A 237 -16.40 13.92 -6.21
N ASN A 238 -16.28 14.01 -7.54
CA ASN A 238 -15.01 13.70 -8.20
C ASN A 238 -13.95 14.80 -8.03
N GLN A 239 -12.81 14.48 -7.40
CA GLN A 239 -11.73 15.42 -7.06
C GLN A 239 -10.62 15.57 -8.11
N GLU A 240 -10.60 14.81 -9.22
CA GLU A 240 -9.47 14.89 -10.18
C GLU A 240 -9.81 15.01 -11.69
N ASN A 241 -11.05 14.73 -12.14
CA ASN A 241 -11.35 14.72 -13.59
C ASN A 241 -12.20 15.90 -14.12
N ASN A 242 -12.52 16.90 -13.28
CA ASN A 242 -13.25 18.13 -13.64
C ASN A 242 -14.62 17.99 -14.36
N GLU A 243 -15.07 16.79 -14.71
CA GLU A 243 -16.39 16.56 -15.29
C GLU A 243 -17.25 15.78 -14.30
N VAL A 244 -18.12 16.52 -13.60
CA VAL A 244 -19.23 15.92 -12.86
C VAL A 244 -20.40 15.86 -13.84
N GLU A 245 -20.73 14.64 -14.26
CA GLU A 245 -21.93 14.39 -15.04
C GLU A 245 -23.14 14.61 -14.13
N SER A 246 -24.10 15.35 -14.64
CA SER A 246 -25.38 15.55 -13.99
C SER A 246 -26.48 15.27 -14.98
N THR A 247 -27.45 14.46 -14.59
CA THR A 247 -28.59 14.11 -15.44
C THR A 247 -29.88 14.54 -14.78
N ILE A 248 -30.83 14.96 -15.60
CA ILE A 248 -32.22 15.15 -15.19
C ILE A 248 -32.98 13.91 -15.61
N GLU A 249 -33.63 13.27 -14.65
CA GLU A 249 -34.46 12.09 -14.85
C GLU A 249 -35.92 12.44 -14.53
N ASN A 250 -36.82 12.15 -15.48
CA ASN A 250 -38.27 12.24 -15.28
C ASN A 250 -38.72 11.16 -14.28
N VAL A 251 -39.51 11.55 -13.29
CA VAL A 251 -40.11 10.61 -12.34
C VAL A 251 -41.31 9.94 -13.03
N ALA A 252 -41.17 8.65 -13.38
CA ALA A 252 -42.20 7.90 -14.11
C ALA A 252 -43.54 7.82 -13.35
N ASP A 253 -43.49 7.68 -12.02
CA ASP A 253 -44.65 7.63 -11.14
C ASP A 253 -44.45 8.57 -9.95
N LEU A 254 -45.32 9.57 -9.79
CA LEU A 254 -45.23 10.53 -8.68
C LEU A 254 -45.55 9.84 -7.33
N PRO A 255 -44.71 10.02 -6.28
CA PRO A 255 -44.83 9.27 -5.03
C PRO A 255 -45.90 9.87 -4.11
N SER A 256 -47.17 9.67 -4.45
CA SER A 256 -48.32 10.24 -3.74
C SER A 256 -48.75 9.46 -2.48
N GLU A 257 -48.21 8.25 -2.26
CA GLU A 257 -48.50 7.42 -1.09
C GLU A 257 -47.33 7.42 -0.08
N SER A 258 -47.61 7.72 1.19
CA SER A 258 -46.59 7.72 2.24
C SER A 258 -45.98 6.34 2.53
N GLU A 259 -46.67 5.27 2.13
CA GLU A 259 -46.19 3.89 2.29
C GLU A 259 -45.11 3.53 1.25
N ASN A 260 -45.09 4.24 0.12
CA ASN A 260 -44.18 4.02 -1.01
C ASN A 260 -43.42 5.31 -1.38
N PRO A 261 -42.61 5.88 -0.46
CA PRO A 261 -41.85 7.09 -0.76
C PRO A 261 -40.73 6.84 -1.78
N LEU A 262 -40.41 7.87 -2.58
CA LEU A 262 -39.28 7.82 -3.49
C LEU A 262 -37.96 7.99 -2.72
N ASN A 263 -37.00 7.09 -2.94
CA ASN A 263 -35.71 7.14 -2.26
C ASN A 263 -34.79 8.18 -2.91
N LEU A 264 -34.17 9.02 -2.08
CA LEU A 264 -33.20 10.04 -2.48
C LEU A 264 -31.94 9.91 -1.63
N SER A 265 -30.81 10.18 -2.24
CA SER A 265 -29.50 10.13 -1.60
C SER A 265 -29.10 11.52 -1.10
N TYR A 266 -28.57 11.61 0.12
CA TYR A 266 -27.96 12.87 0.59
C TYR A 266 -26.90 13.36 -0.41
N PHE A 267 -26.86 14.68 -0.63
CA PHE A 267 -25.91 15.41 -1.48
C PHE A 267 -25.90 15.11 -2.98
N LEU A 268 -26.36 13.92 -3.40
CA LEU A 268 -26.33 13.49 -4.80
C LEU A 268 -27.63 13.77 -5.55
N ASP A 269 -28.78 13.64 -4.89
CA ASP A 269 -30.08 13.83 -5.53
C ASP A 269 -30.65 15.21 -5.20
N SER A 270 -31.25 15.89 -6.18
CA SER A 270 -31.98 17.14 -5.99
C SER A 270 -33.32 17.08 -6.68
N ILE A 271 -34.37 17.48 -5.98
CA ILE A 271 -35.72 17.54 -6.54
C ILE A 271 -35.85 18.87 -7.27
N ALA A 272 -36.18 18.84 -8.56
CA ALA A 272 -36.41 20.01 -9.39
C ALA A 272 -37.90 20.16 -9.72
N ILE A 273 -38.50 21.28 -9.30
CA ILE A 273 -39.92 21.60 -9.52
C ILE A 273 -39.99 22.95 -10.24
N PRO A 274 -40.71 23.08 -11.36
CA PRO A 274 -40.86 24.37 -12.05
C PRO A 274 -41.42 25.45 -11.13
N LYS A 275 -40.96 26.70 -11.26
CA LYS A 275 -41.60 27.85 -10.61
C LYS A 275 -42.79 28.35 -11.39
N ILE A 276 -42.59 28.49 -12.71
CA ILE A 276 -43.58 28.97 -13.66
C ILE A 276 -43.38 28.15 -14.93
N VAL A 277 -44.47 27.64 -15.47
CA VAL A 277 -44.51 27.00 -16.79
C VAL A 277 -45.49 27.79 -17.64
N THR A 278 -45.01 28.31 -18.77
CA THR A 278 -45.87 28.93 -19.77
C THR A 278 -46.35 27.85 -20.72
N LEU A 279 -47.63 27.50 -20.61
CA LEU A 279 -48.28 26.57 -21.52
C LEU A 279 -48.72 27.32 -22.78
N LYS A 280 -48.28 26.83 -23.94
CA LYS A 280 -48.62 27.40 -25.23
C LYS A 280 -50.15 27.48 -25.36
N ASP A 281 -50.65 28.69 -25.62
CA ASP A 281 -52.07 29.01 -25.78
C ASP A 281 -52.96 28.79 -24.53
N LEU A 282 -52.40 28.47 -23.35
CA LEU A 282 -53.14 28.21 -22.10
C LEU A 282 -52.69 29.09 -20.91
N GLY A 283 -51.65 29.91 -21.06
CA GLY A 283 -51.19 30.85 -20.03
C GLY A 283 -50.18 30.25 -19.05
N ASP A 284 -49.86 31.03 -18.01
CA ASP A 284 -48.85 30.65 -17.02
C ASP A 284 -49.46 29.80 -15.89
N VAL A 285 -48.77 28.73 -15.55
CA VAL A 285 -49.00 27.94 -14.34
C VAL A 285 -47.88 28.24 -13.37
N THR A 286 -48.22 28.80 -12.21
CA THR A 286 -47.24 29.12 -11.15
C THR A 286 -47.28 28.04 -10.08
N PHE A 287 -46.12 27.65 -9.57
CA PHE A 287 -45.99 26.62 -8.54
C PHE A 287 -45.32 27.20 -7.29
N GLU A 288 -45.94 26.95 -6.15
CA GLU A 288 -45.38 27.17 -4.83
C GLU A 288 -45.03 25.84 -4.20
N VAL A 289 -43.85 25.78 -3.57
CA VAL A 289 -43.32 24.55 -2.97
C VAL A 289 -43.11 24.74 -1.49
N THR A 290 -43.68 23.85 -0.69
CA THR A 290 -43.46 23.78 0.75
C THR A 290 -43.07 22.36 1.15
N THR A 291 -42.43 22.22 2.30
CA THR A 291 -41.99 20.91 2.82
C THR A 291 -42.12 20.91 4.34
N ASN A 292 -42.37 19.72 4.90
CA ASN A 292 -42.43 19.55 6.35
C ASN A 292 -41.05 19.47 7.01
N ARG A 293 -39.96 19.37 6.23
CA ARG A 293 -38.57 19.27 6.72
C ARG A 293 -37.60 20.22 5.98
N PRO A 294 -37.83 21.55 6.05
CA PRO A 294 -36.92 22.51 5.43
C PRO A 294 -35.53 22.51 6.08
N ASP A 295 -35.41 22.01 7.32
CA ASP A 295 -34.16 21.86 8.07
C ASP A 295 -33.17 20.88 7.42
N LEU A 296 -33.66 19.93 6.61
CA LEU A 296 -32.85 18.90 5.96
C LEU A 296 -32.41 19.26 4.55
N LEU A 297 -32.92 20.35 3.99
CA LEU A 297 -32.86 20.64 2.57
C LEU A 297 -32.14 21.96 2.32
N PHE A 298 -31.24 21.96 1.36
CA PHE A 298 -30.80 23.18 0.70
C PHE A 298 -31.86 23.56 -0.33
N ILE A 299 -32.48 24.72 -0.16
CA ILE A 299 -33.47 25.27 -1.08
C ILE A 299 -32.76 26.30 -1.95
N GLY A 300 -32.63 25.97 -3.23
CA GLY A 300 -31.97 26.81 -4.22
C GLY A 300 -32.78 26.94 -5.50
N GLU A 301 -32.14 27.52 -6.50
CA GLU A 301 -32.72 27.68 -7.83
C GLU A 301 -31.77 27.16 -8.91
N MET A 302 -32.34 26.77 -10.04
CA MET A 302 -31.62 26.42 -11.25
C MET A 302 -32.40 26.93 -12.47
N SER A 303 -31.70 27.44 -13.47
CA SER A 303 -32.28 27.78 -14.78
C SER A 303 -31.81 26.74 -15.79
N LYS A 304 -32.77 26.13 -16.50
CA LYS A 304 -32.47 25.16 -17.57
C LYS A 304 -33.36 25.41 -18.79
N PRO A 305 -32.87 25.10 -20.00
CA PRO A 305 -33.72 24.99 -21.18
C PRO A 305 -34.83 23.96 -20.93
N ILE A 306 -36.03 24.21 -21.46
CA ILE A 306 -37.14 23.24 -21.38
C ILE A 306 -36.76 21.86 -21.97
N GLU A 307 -35.89 21.86 -22.98
CA GLU A 307 -35.43 20.67 -23.71
C GLU A 307 -34.63 19.71 -22.82
N ASP A 308 -33.95 20.23 -21.77
CA ASP A 308 -33.21 19.42 -20.79
C ASP A 308 -34.15 18.79 -19.75
N LEU A 309 -35.35 19.36 -19.56
CA LEU A 309 -36.39 18.84 -18.67
C LEU A 309 -37.31 17.85 -19.42
N ASP A 310 -37.61 18.09 -20.70
CA ASP A 310 -38.48 17.24 -21.50
C ASP A 310 -38.14 17.31 -23.02
N PRO A 311 -37.30 16.40 -23.53
CA PRO A 311 -36.90 16.38 -24.92
C PRO A 311 -38.08 16.07 -25.87
N GLY A 312 -38.58 17.08 -26.59
CA GLY A 312 -39.58 16.90 -27.67
C GLY A 312 -40.97 17.47 -27.38
N ASN A 313 -41.13 18.25 -26.32
CA ASN A 313 -42.40 18.86 -25.96
C ASN A 313 -42.64 20.21 -26.67
N GLU A 314 -43.58 20.25 -27.61
CA GLU A 314 -43.94 21.47 -28.36
C GLU A 314 -44.96 22.38 -27.63
N LEU A 315 -45.46 21.97 -26.46
CA LEU A 315 -46.53 22.64 -25.71
C LEU A 315 -46.03 23.64 -24.66
N ILE A 316 -44.72 23.67 -24.38
CA ILE A 316 -44.09 24.57 -23.41
C ILE A 316 -42.99 25.36 -24.13
N THR A 317 -42.90 26.66 -23.88
CA THR A 317 -41.94 27.54 -24.55
C THR A 317 -41.05 28.30 -23.55
N GLY A 318 -39.73 28.31 -23.77
CA GLY A 318 -38.77 29.17 -23.06
C GLY A 318 -37.87 28.46 -22.03
N ASP A 319 -37.03 29.23 -21.35
CA ASP A 319 -36.22 28.74 -20.22
C ASP A 319 -37.10 28.60 -18.97
N VAL A 320 -36.99 27.46 -18.27
CA VAL A 320 -37.73 27.21 -17.03
C VAL A 320 -36.82 27.46 -15.84
N THR A 321 -37.29 28.31 -14.92
CA THR A 321 -36.67 28.42 -13.60
C THR A 321 -37.30 27.37 -12.69
N VAL A 322 -36.49 26.52 -12.08
CA VAL A 322 -36.95 25.47 -11.17
C VAL A 322 -36.52 25.77 -9.73
N HIS A 323 -37.43 25.52 -8.79
CA HIS A 323 -37.09 25.28 -7.39
C HIS A 323 -36.32 23.99 -7.28
N THR A 324 -35.19 24.03 -6.57
CA THR A 324 -34.41 22.83 -6.29
C THR A 324 -34.33 22.56 -4.80
N LEU A 325 -34.64 21.34 -4.39
CA LEU A 325 -34.55 20.89 -3.01
C LEU A 325 -33.52 19.76 -2.94
N THR A 326 -32.32 20.08 -2.46
CA THR A 326 -31.22 19.12 -2.31
C THR A 326 -31.12 18.66 -0.86
N PRO A 327 -31.23 17.37 -0.55
CA PRO A 327 -31.05 16.88 0.80
C PRO A 327 -29.59 16.96 1.25
N VAL A 328 -29.34 17.77 2.27
CA VAL A 328 -28.00 17.99 2.85
C VAL A 328 -27.99 17.70 4.36
N GLY A 329 -29.15 17.38 4.94
CA GLY A 329 -29.28 17.10 6.37
C GLY A 329 -28.81 18.28 7.23
N THR A 330 -28.14 17.96 8.33
CA THR A 330 -27.54 18.96 9.23
C THR A 330 -26.39 19.76 8.62
N TYR A 331 -25.86 19.36 7.45
CA TYR A 331 -24.85 20.15 6.72
C TYR A 331 -25.41 21.46 6.16
N SER A 332 -26.74 21.64 6.13
CA SER A 332 -27.39 22.88 5.68
C SER A 332 -26.83 24.14 6.35
N SER A 333 -26.41 24.03 7.61
CA SER A 333 -25.84 25.14 8.40
C SER A 333 -24.38 25.49 8.06
N GLU A 334 -23.64 24.58 7.41
CA GLU A 334 -22.25 24.76 7.01
C GLU A 334 -22.12 25.31 5.58
N ILE A 335 -23.23 25.35 4.83
CA ILE A 335 -23.27 25.87 3.46
C ILE A 335 -23.19 27.41 3.50
N PRO A 336 -22.19 28.04 2.85
CA PRO A 336 -22.07 29.49 2.82
C PRO A 336 -23.28 30.15 2.15
N ALA A 337 -23.73 31.29 2.67
CA ALA A 337 -24.84 32.05 2.10
C ALA A 337 -24.61 32.52 0.64
N SER A 338 -23.36 32.48 0.14
CA SER A 338 -23.03 32.75 -1.26
C SER A 338 -23.40 31.62 -2.22
N VAL A 339 -23.70 30.43 -1.70
CA VAL A 339 -24.20 29.28 -2.44
C VAL A 339 -25.73 29.39 -2.48
N ASP A 340 -26.26 29.89 -3.60
CA ASP A 340 -27.69 30.19 -3.81
C ASP A 340 -28.34 29.38 -4.95
N THR A 341 -27.54 28.62 -5.71
CA THR A 341 -28.00 27.73 -6.79
C THR A 341 -27.47 26.32 -6.60
N VAL A 342 -28.14 25.32 -7.20
CA VAL A 342 -27.67 23.92 -7.14
C VAL A 342 -26.32 23.72 -7.83
N ASP A 343 -26.04 24.46 -8.90
CA ASP A 343 -24.73 24.40 -9.54
C ASP A 343 -23.62 24.92 -8.62
N LYS A 344 -23.87 26.00 -7.87
CA LYS A 344 -22.92 26.47 -6.85
C LYS A 344 -22.80 25.50 -5.68
N LEU A 345 -23.89 24.81 -5.29
CA LEU A 345 -23.85 23.78 -4.27
C LEU A 345 -22.96 22.61 -4.72
N LYS A 346 -23.15 22.16 -5.96
CA LYS A 346 -22.30 21.14 -6.59
C LYS A 346 -20.84 21.54 -6.55
N ASP A 347 -20.51 22.77 -6.92
CA ASP A 347 -19.12 23.25 -6.91
C ASP A 347 -18.55 23.43 -5.49
N HIS A 348 -19.38 23.83 -4.53
CA HIS A 348 -19.02 23.86 -3.10
C HIS A 348 -18.67 22.46 -2.61
N LEU A 349 -19.54 21.47 -2.85
CA LEU A 349 -19.33 20.08 -2.40
C LEU A 349 -18.08 19.44 -3.01
N LYS A 350 -17.65 19.82 -4.23
CA LYS A 350 -16.37 19.37 -4.81
C LYS A 350 -15.15 19.85 -4.03
N SER A 351 -15.25 21.01 -3.37
CA SER A 351 -14.12 21.61 -2.63
C SER A 351 -13.98 21.10 -1.20
N VAL A 352 -14.99 20.36 -0.71
CA VAL A 352 -15.04 19.80 0.65
C VAL A 352 -14.47 18.39 0.61
N ASP A 353 -13.69 18.04 1.63
CA ASP A 353 -13.15 16.68 1.75
C ASP A 353 -14.31 15.69 2.00
N VAL A 354 -14.33 14.56 1.28
CA VAL A 354 -15.34 13.50 1.43
C VAL A 354 -15.40 13.01 2.88
N LYS A 355 -14.27 13.01 3.59
CA LYS A 355 -14.20 12.70 5.03
C LYS A 355 -15.08 13.64 5.87
N GLU A 356 -15.17 14.91 5.52
CA GLU A 356 -15.99 15.90 6.24
C GLU A 356 -17.49 15.73 5.95
N LEU A 357 -17.84 15.29 4.73
CA LEU A 357 -19.22 15.04 4.32
C LEU A 357 -19.78 13.72 4.87
N TYR A 358 -18.92 12.72 5.10
CA TYR A 358 -19.32 11.36 5.49
C TYR A 358 -20.26 11.31 6.71
N PRO A 359 -19.98 11.98 7.85
CA PRO A 359 -20.87 11.95 9.02
C PRO A 359 -22.27 12.51 8.73
N TYR A 360 -22.37 13.45 7.79
CA TYR A 360 -23.64 14.03 7.38
C TYR A 360 -24.40 13.14 6.40
N ALA A 361 -23.67 12.40 5.55
CA ALA A 361 -24.21 11.49 4.56
C ALA A 361 -24.75 10.19 5.20
N THR A 362 -24.18 9.75 6.31
CA THR A 362 -24.56 8.52 7.03
C THR A 362 -25.56 8.77 8.17
N GLN A 363 -26.33 9.86 8.10
CA GLN A 363 -27.39 10.11 9.06
C GLN A 363 -28.51 9.06 8.93
N PRO A 364 -29.23 8.75 10.03
CA PRO A 364 -30.37 7.85 9.97
C PRO A 364 -31.35 8.24 8.85
N THR A 365 -31.95 7.24 8.21
CA THR A 365 -32.99 7.43 7.20
C THR A 365 -34.10 8.35 7.73
N GLN A 366 -34.50 9.34 6.92
CA GLN A 366 -35.57 10.27 7.28
C GLN A 366 -36.59 10.36 6.15
N ASP A 367 -37.88 10.30 6.51
CA ASP A 367 -38.97 10.51 5.58
C ASP A 367 -39.42 11.99 5.64
N PHE A 368 -39.72 12.56 4.47
CA PHE A 368 -40.23 13.92 4.36
C PHE A 368 -41.25 14.02 3.22
N SER A 369 -42.01 15.10 3.22
CA SER A 369 -42.99 15.37 2.18
C SER A 369 -42.77 16.74 1.56
N ILE A 370 -43.11 16.84 0.28
CA ILE A 370 -43.18 18.10 -0.45
C ILE A 370 -44.63 18.32 -0.85
N THR A 371 -45.15 19.49 -0.53
CA THR A 371 -46.47 19.94 -0.96
C THR A 371 -46.29 20.99 -2.04
N ILE A 372 -46.86 20.72 -3.20
CA ILE A 372 -46.83 21.60 -4.38
C ILE A 372 -48.23 22.18 -4.56
N THR A 373 -48.31 23.50 -4.56
CA THR A 373 -49.54 24.24 -4.88
C THR A 373 -49.36 24.92 -6.23
N ALA A 374 -50.15 24.52 -7.21
CA ALA A 374 -50.13 25.13 -8.53
C ALA A 374 -51.39 25.99 -8.74
N THR A 375 -51.19 27.17 -9.35
CA THR A 375 -52.22 28.17 -9.58
C THR A 375 -52.30 28.49 -11.08
N CYS A 376 -53.50 28.48 -11.63
CA CYS A 376 -53.77 28.83 -13.03
C CYS A 376 -55.16 29.49 -13.15
N PHE A 377 -55.24 30.68 -13.77
CA PHE A 377 -56.48 31.48 -13.88
C PHE A 377 -57.26 31.68 -12.58
N GLY A 378 -56.55 31.76 -11.44
CA GLY A 378 -57.16 31.95 -10.12
C GLY A 378 -57.73 30.68 -9.47
N GLU A 379 -57.67 29.53 -10.16
CA GLU A 379 -57.92 28.21 -9.57
C GLU A 379 -56.61 27.67 -8.97
N GLU A 380 -56.73 26.90 -7.89
CA GLU A 380 -55.59 26.31 -7.18
C GLU A 380 -55.78 24.80 -7.01
N ARG A 381 -54.69 24.05 -7.20
CA ARG A 381 -54.63 22.63 -6.87
C ARG A 381 -53.37 22.36 -6.06
N THR A 382 -53.53 21.58 -4.99
CA THR A 382 -52.44 21.23 -4.09
C THR A 382 -52.31 19.72 -3.98
N GLU A 383 -51.10 19.20 -4.16
CA GLU A 383 -50.78 17.78 -3.94
C GLU A 383 -49.55 17.63 -3.05
N THR A 384 -49.43 16.47 -2.39
CA THR A 384 -48.31 16.15 -1.51
C THR A 384 -47.66 14.85 -1.94
N TYR A 385 -46.33 14.88 -2.01
CA TYR A 385 -45.48 13.78 -2.44
C TYR A 385 -44.49 13.40 -1.36
N TYR A 386 -44.16 12.12 -1.26
CA TYR A 386 -43.40 11.54 -0.17
C TYR A 386 -42.05 11.00 -0.63
N PHE A 387 -41.02 11.32 0.14
CA PHE A 387 -39.63 10.99 -0.16
C PHE A 387 -38.94 10.43 1.07
N ARG A 388 -37.94 9.59 0.84
CA ARG A 388 -37.13 8.96 1.87
C ARG A 388 -35.64 9.21 1.61
N LEU A 389 -34.96 9.80 2.58
CA LEU A 389 -33.52 10.04 2.52
C LEU A 389 -32.73 8.81 2.92
N GLN A 390 -31.80 8.40 2.06
CA GLN A 390 -30.91 7.26 2.24
C GLN A 390 -29.44 7.68 2.22
N GLU A 391 -28.60 6.84 2.81
CA GLU A 391 -27.16 6.96 2.72
C GLU A 391 -26.73 6.90 1.24
N PRO A 392 -25.92 7.86 0.77
CA PRO A 392 -25.41 7.83 -0.61
C PRO A 392 -24.39 6.69 -0.78
N PRO A 393 -24.29 6.09 -1.98
CA PRO A 393 -23.27 5.10 -2.28
C PRO A 393 -21.88 5.77 -2.42
N LEU A 394 -21.12 5.86 -1.32
CA LEU A 394 -19.81 6.53 -1.26
C LEU A 394 -18.60 5.59 -1.47
N ASP A 395 -18.85 4.32 -1.81
CA ASP A 395 -17.78 3.31 -1.84
C ASP A 395 -16.64 3.68 -2.81
N GLN A 396 -16.94 4.34 -3.94
CA GLN A 396 -15.94 4.78 -4.92
C GLN A 396 -15.11 5.94 -4.37
N GLU A 397 -15.76 6.93 -3.77
CA GLU A 397 -15.12 8.11 -3.20
C GLU A 397 -14.22 7.75 -2.01
N ILE A 398 -14.62 6.75 -1.21
CA ILE A 398 -13.81 6.25 -0.09
C ILE A 398 -12.52 5.58 -0.60
N VAL A 399 -12.59 4.74 -1.65
CA VAL A 399 -11.38 4.11 -2.20
C VAL A 399 -10.48 5.12 -2.92
N ASP A 400 -11.05 6.12 -3.59
CA ASP A 400 -10.31 7.20 -4.23
C ASP A 400 -9.61 8.09 -3.20
N TYR A 401 -10.26 8.40 -2.07
CA TYR A 401 -9.64 9.10 -0.94
C TYR A 401 -8.48 8.27 -0.35
N ALA A 402 -8.72 6.99 -0.10
CA ALA A 402 -7.73 6.11 0.51
C ALA A 402 -6.46 5.99 -0.34
N ILE A 403 -6.59 5.80 -1.65
CA ILE A 403 -5.43 5.63 -2.55
C ILE A 403 -4.64 6.94 -2.75
N LYS A 404 -5.28 8.10 -2.55
CA LYS A 404 -4.65 9.42 -2.68
C LYS A 404 -3.97 9.89 -1.40
N SER A 405 -4.33 9.32 -0.26
CA SER A 405 -3.75 9.66 1.05
C SER A 405 -2.22 9.58 1.02
N GLU A 406 -1.55 10.61 1.56
CA GLU A 406 -0.09 10.77 1.55
C GLU A 406 0.68 9.70 2.36
N TYR A 407 -0.01 8.76 3.00
CA TYR A 407 0.56 7.85 4.01
C TYR A 407 0.65 6.38 3.57
N MET A 408 0.48 6.08 2.28
CA MET A 408 0.30 4.72 1.77
C MET A 408 1.56 3.86 1.61
N ILE A 409 2.75 4.45 1.53
CA ILE A 409 4.02 3.74 1.39
C ILE A 409 5.02 4.48 2.27
N ASN A 410 5.56 3.76 3.23
CA ASN A 410 6.55 4.30 4.15
C ASN A 410 7.90 3.64 3.92
N LYS A 411 8.97 4.43 4.01
CA LYS A 411 10.34 3.95 3.95
C LYS A 411 10.84 3.69 5.36
N VAL A 412 11.36 2.49 5.63
CA VAL A 412 11.81 2.03 6.95
C VAL A 412 13.24 1.52 6.85
N PHE A 413 14.09 1.85 7.82
CA PHE A 413 15.46 1.33 7.86
C PHE A 413 15.47 -0.09 8.44
N TYR A 414 16.09 -1.03 7.72
CA TYR A 414 16.11 -2.46 8.04
C TYR A 414 16.74 -2.76 9.42
N LYS A 415 17.62 -1.90 9.94
CA LYS A 415 18.24 -2.05 11.26
C LYS A 415 17.28 -1.75 12.44
N ASP A 416 16.11 -1.17 12.20
CA ASP A 416 15.20 -0.69 13.25
C ASP A 416 13.80 -1.34 13.17
N THR A 417 13.76 -2.66 12.95
CA THR A 417 12.51 -3.47 12.88
C THR A 417 11.69 -3.48 14.16
N THR A 418 12.17 -2.86 15.25
CA THR A 418 11.44 -2.78 16.52
C THR A 418 10.35 -1.70 16.54
N SER A 419 10.35 -0.74 15.60
CA SER A 419 9.25 0.22 15.45
C SER A 419 9.07 0.67 13.99
N ILE A 420 8.22 -0.04 13.24
CA ILE A 420 7.91 0.23 11.83
C ILE A 420 7.18 1.59 11.63
N ILE A 421 6.68 2.21 12.71
CA ILE A 421 5.76 3.37 12.65
C ILE A 421 6.48 4.74 12.81
N ARG A 422 7.81 4.82 12.84
CA ARG A 422 8.50 6.12 12.74
C ARG A 422 8.83 6.44 11.30
N THR A 423 7.81 6.87 10.57
CA THR A 423 7.91 7.21 9.16
C THR A 423 8.21 8.71 9.03
N THR A 424 9.15 9.07 8.16
CA THR A 424 9.38 10.47 7.79
C THR A 424 8.47 10.81 6.61
N ARG A 425 7.77 11.95 6.70
CA ARG A 425 6.92 12.46 5.62
C ARG A 425 7.79 12.88 4.43
N GLU A 426 8.06 11.96 3.52
CA GLU A 426 8.68 12.26 2.23
C GLU A 426 7.62 12.33 1.12
N ASN A 427 7.83 13.21 0.14
CA ASN A 427 6.92 13.35 -0.99
C ASN A 427 6.81 12.02 -1.75
N MET A 428 5.60 11.46 -1.81
CA MET A 428 5.30 10.23 -2.56
C MET A 428 5.73 10.35 -4.04
N PRO A 429 6.44 9.35 -4.60
CA PRO A 429 6.92 9.39 -5.97
C PRO A 429 5.78 9.02 -6.94
N SER A 430 4.87 9.96 -7.18
CA SER A 430 3.69 9.77 -8.04
C SER A 430 3.96 10.00 -9.53
N THR A 431 5.19 10.36 -9.90
CA THR A 431 5.59 10.62 -11.30
C THR A 431 6.92 9.95 -11.63
N PRO A 432 7.12 9.43 -12.86
CA PRO A 432 8.38 8.79 -13.27
C PRO A 432 9.62 9.69 -13.12
N GLU A 433 9.49 11.02 -13.21
CA GLU A 433 10.64 11.93 -13.07
C GLU A 433 11.10 12.13 -11.61
N LYS A 434 10.31 11.68 -10.63
CA LYS A 434 10.58 11.85 -9.19
C LYS A 434 10.64 10.52 -8.46
N ARG A 435 11.38 9.55 -9.01
CA ARG A 435 11.57 8.22 -8.39
C ARG A 435 12.18 8.35 -6.99
N MET A 436 11.58 7.67 -6.02
CA MET A 436 12.14 7.55 -4.67
C MET A 436 13.25 6.50 -4.67
N LYS A 437 14.40 6.83 -4.09
CA LYS A 437 15.53 5.90 -3.96
C LYS A 437 15.37 5.00 -2.75
N VAL A 438 15.52 3.69 -2.94
CA VAL A 438 15.46 2.67 -1.88
C VAL A 438 16.69 1.78 -1.98
N SER A 439 17.42 1.67 -0.89
CA SER A 439 18.73 1.01 -0.85
C SER A 439 18.60 -0.49 -0.57
N TYR A 440 19.34 -1.31 -1.30
CA TYR A 440 19.34 -2.77 -1.11
C TYR A 440 19.71 -3.17 0.33
N LEU A 441 18.97 -4.13 0.90
CA LEU A 441 19.12 -4.72 2.25
C LEU A 441 19.11 -3.76 3.46
N THR A 442 19.22 -2.45 3.26
CA THR A 442 19.31 -1.44 4.31
C THR A 442 18.02 -0.67 4.51
N GLU A 443 17.17 -0.62 3.49
CA GLU A 443 15.88 0.07 3.50
C GLU A 443 14.77 -0.87 3.02
N THR A 444 13.59 -0.77 3.64
CA THR A 444 12.42 -1.59 3.38
C THR A 444 11.22 -0.68 3.13
N LEU A 445 10.39 -1.03 2.16
CA LEU A 445 9.11 -0.35 1.92
C LEU A 445 8.02 -1.02 2.75
N ALA A 446 7.32 -0.25 3.59
CA ALA A 446 6.17 -0.67 4.37
C ALA A 446 4.87 -0.15 3.73
N ILE A 447 4.02 -1.07 3.29
CA ILE A 447 2.79 -0.76 2.54
C ILE A 447 1.61 -1.41 3.26
N PRO A 448 0.53 -0.67 3.58
CA PRO A 448 -0.66 -1.25 4.18
C PRO A 448 -1.29 -2.30 3.25
N ARG A 449 -1.67 -3.44 3.84
CA ARG A 449 -2.42 -4.53 3.22
C ARG A 449 -3.90 -4.49 3.61
N HIS A 450 -4.17 -4.13 4.85
CA HIS A 450 -5.50 -3.98 5.41
C HIS A 450 -5.53 -2.78 6.35
N VAL A 451 -6.51 -1.90 6.18
CA VAL A 451 -6.67 -0.68 6.97
C VAL A 451 -8.14 -0.53 7.38
N VAL A 452 -8.37 -0.19 8.64
CA VAL A 452 -9.67 0.25 9.14
C VAL A 452 -9.71 1.77 9.12
N LEU A 453 -10.59 2.35 8.31
CA LEU A 453 -10.75 3.79 8.22
C LEU A 453 -11.77 4.29 9.26
N SER A 454 -11.27 4.73 10.42
CA SER A 454 -12.12 5.22 11.52
C SER A 454 -12.98 6.42 11.13
N ASP A 455 -12.45 7.29 10.27
CA ASP A 455 -13.15 8.47 9.76
C ASP A 455 -14.37 8.12 8.90
N PHE A 456 -14.40 6.91 8.35
CA PHE A 456 -15.49 6.40 7.52
C PHE A 456 -16.28 5.31 8.25
N GLY A 457 -16.50 5.45 9.57
CA GLY A 457 -17.33 4.51 10.33
C GLY A 457 -16.70 3.12 10.48
N ASN A 458 -15.37 3.04 10.53
CA ASN A 458 -14.58 1.80 10.59
C ASN A 458 -14.76 0.89 9.37
N LYS A 459 -14.89 1.47 8.17
CA LYS A 459 -14.87 0.69 6.93
C LYS A 459 -13.51 0.03 6.75
N GLU A 460 -13.53 -1.25 6.45
CA GLU A 460 -12.35 -2.07 6.20
C GLU A 460 -11.98 -2.00 4.72
N LEU A 461 -10.73 -1.65 4.42
CA LEU A 461 -10.19 -1.63 3.08
C LEU A 461 -9.04 -2.61 2.94
N ASP A 462 -9.08 -3.38 1.85
CA ASP A 462 -7.99 -4.25 1.45
C ASP A 462 -7.20 -3.63 0.30
N PHE A 463 -5.88 -3.62 0.46
CA PHE A 463 -4.93 -3.11 -0.52
C PHE A 463 -4.20 -4.24 -1.22
N SER A 464 -4.35 -4.37 -2.54
CA SER A 464 -3.54 -5.28 -3.34
C SER A 464 -2.27 -4.57 -3.80
N ILE A 465 -1.14 -5.27 -3.73
CA ILE A 465 0.18 -4.76 -4.11
C ILE A 465 0.68 -5.56 -5.30
N ASN A 466 0.99 -4.87 -6.38
CA ASN A 466 1.47 -5.48 -7.62
C ASN A 466 2.79 -4.80 -8.03
N VAL A 467 3.89 -5.56 -8.00
CA VAL A 467 5.21 -5.09 -8.47
C VAL A 467 5.29 -5.32 -9.97
N LEU A 468 5.38 -4.25 -10.75
CA LEU A 468 5.31 -4.29 -12.21
C LEU A 468 6.66 -4.72 -12.82
N GLY A 469 6.60 -5.16 -14.10
CA GLY A 469 7.79 -5.44 -14.90
C GLY A 469 8.56 -6.71 -14.54
N ASN A 470 7.92 -7.70 -13.92
CA ASN A 470 8.55 -8.94 -13.42
C ASN A 470 9.64 -8.69 -12.36
N ASN A 471 9.59 -7.57 -11.63
CA ASN A 471 10.57 -7.25 -10.59
C ASN A 471 10.18 -7.78 -9.19
N ALA A 472 9.17 -8.65 -9.09
CA ALA A 472 8.73 -9.19 -7.79
C ALA A 472 9.80 -10.06 -7.11
N ASP A 473 10.68 -10.71 -7.90
CA ASP A 473 11.84 -11.47 -7.42
C ASP A 473 12.95 -10.58 -6.81
N LYS A 474 12.88 -9.26 -7.05
CA LYS A 474 13.82 -8.27 -6.50
C LYS A 474 13.52 -7.93 -5.05
N PHE A 475 12.43 -8.45 -4.48
CA PHE A 475 12.01 -8.17 -3.11
C PHE A 475 11.79 -9.45 -2.30
N TYR A 476 12.30 -9.44 -1.08
CA TYR A 476 11.76 -10.29 -0.03
C TYR A 476 10.47 -9.66 0.50
N MET A 477 9.39 -10.44 0.52
CA MET A 477 8.07 -9.98 0.97
C MET A 477 7.75 -10.62 2.33
N SER A 478 7.38 -9.78 3.30
CA SER A 478 6.81 -10.24 4.57
C SER A 478 5.57 -9.43 4.96
N GLU A 479 4.75 -10.00 5.82
CA GLU A 479 3.55 -9.36 6.36
C GLU A 479 3.64 -9.33 7.89
N GLN A 480 3.28 -8.19 8.47
CA GLN A 480 3.18 -8.01 9.91
C GLN A 480 1.85 -7.34 10.24
N THR A 481 1.25 -7.76 11.35
CA THR A 481 0.04 -7.13 11.88
C THR A 481 0.39 -6.34 13.13
N ASP A 482 -0.03 -5.08 13.17
CA ASP A 482 0.14 -4.17 14.30
C ASP A 482 -1.20 -3.45 14.59
N THR A 483 -1.20 -2.54 15.55
CA THR A 483 -2.33 -1.67 15.88
C THR A 483 -1.95 -0.20 15.79
N LEU A 484 -2.64 0.56 14.94
CA LEU A 484 -2.52 2.02 14.85
C LEU A 484 -3.79 2.65 15.45
N ASP A 485 -3.63 3.47 16.49
CA ASP A 485 -4.76 4.10 17.22
C ASP A 485 -5.85 3.13 17.70
N GLY A 486 -5.46 1.89 18.03
CA GLY A 486 -6.37 0.83 18.48
C GLY A 486 -7.07 0.06 17.36
N ASN A 487 -6.85 0.42 16.10
CA ASN A 487 -7.35 -0.31 14.94
C ASN A 487 -6.27 -1.28 14.39
N PRO A 488 -6.63 -2.52 14.04
CA PRO A 488 -5.70 -3.47 13.44
C PRO A 488 -5.25 -2.95 12.06
N VAL A 489 -3.95 -2.95 11.82
CA VAL A 489 -3.35 -2.64 10.53
C VAL A 489 -2.42 -3.79 10.17
N THR A 490 -2.62 -4.38 9.00
CA THR A 490 -1.67 -5.34 8.44
C THR A 490 -0.81 -4.59 7.43
N VAL A 491 0.51 -4.65 7.60
CA VAL A 491 1.50 -4.03 6.73
C VAL A 491 2.26 -5.13 6.01
N LYS A 492 2.38 -4.99 4.69
CA LYS A 492 3.26 -5.78 3.85
C LYS A 492 4.56 -5.01 3.62
N THR A 493 5.68 -5.63 3.94
CA THR A 493 7.01 -5.06 3.77
C THR A 493 7.69 -5.66 2.55
N LEU A 494 8.30 -4.82 1.73
CA LEU A 494 9.08 -5.19 0.56
C LEU A 494 10.53 -4.76 0.80
N THR A 495 11.40 -5.73 1.10
CA THR A 495 12.84 -5.50 1.30
C THR A 495 13.56 -5.77 -0.01
N PRO A 496 14.25 -4.79 -0.62
CA PRO A 496 14.98 -5.00 -1.86
C PRO A 496 16.17 -5.94 -1.61
N VAL A 497 16.18 -7.04 -2.35
CA VAL A 497 17.21 -8.09 -2.34
C VAL A 497 17.88 -8.26 -3.70
N GLY A 498 17.39 -7.57 -4.74
CA GLY A 498 18.02 -7.47 -6.06
C GLY A 498 18.16 -8.80 -6.81
N GLY A 499 19.12 -9.62 -6.45
CA GLY A 499 19.31 -10.95 -7.03
C GLY A 499 19.80 -11.99 -6.04
N LEU A 500 19.80 -11.65 -4.74
CA LEU A 500 20.26 -12.51 -3.69
C LEU A 500 19.41 -13.79 -3.65
N ALA A 501 20.05 -14.95 -3.70
CA ALA A 501 19.37 -16.22 -3.53
C ALA A 501 19.10 -16.44 -2.04
N TYR A 502 17.83 -16.62 -1.68
CA TYR A 502 17.39 -16.98 -0.34
C TYR A 502 16.39 -18.15 -0.43
N THR A 503 16.36 -18.97 0.60
CA THR A 503 15.49 -20.15 0.69
C THR A 503 14.35 -19.96 1.68
N THR A 504 14.43 -18.91 2.52
CA THR A 504 13.38 -18.59 3.48
C THR A 504 12.05 -18.29 2.77
N PRO A 505 10.95 -18.93 3.17
CA PRO A 505 9.61 -18.60 2.68
C PRO A 505 9.25 -17.13 2.90
N GLN A 506 8.34 -16.59 2.08
CA GLN A 506 7.73 -15.29 2.37
C GLN A 506 7.06 -15.28 3.75
N ASN A 507 7.04 -14.12 4.41
CA ASN A 507 6.41 -13.89 5.73
C ASN A 507 7.11 -14.52 6.96
N ASP A 508 8.38 -14.91 6.87
CA ASP A 508 9.19 -15.34 8.02
C ASP A 508 10.41 -14.42 8.19
N LEU A 509 10.13 -13.17 8.60
CA LEU A 509 11.15 -12.14 8.74
C LEU A 509 12.30 -12.53 9.70
N PRO A 510 12.05 -13.17 10.87
CA PRO A 510 13.12 -13.63 11.75
C PRO A 510 14.02 -14.67 11.07
N ALA A 511 13.46 -15.67 10.39
CA ALA A 511 14.27 -16.65 9.67
C ALA A 511 15.05 -16.02 8.51
N PHE A 512 14.45 -15.08 7.80
CA PHE A 512 15.11 -14.35 6.71
C PHE A 512 16.29 -13.53 7.25
N ALA A 513 16.11 -12.83 8.38
CA ALA A 513 17.20 -12.08 9.01
C ALA A 513 18.37 -12.99 9.44
N GLU A 514 18.09 -14.20 9.95
CA GLU A 514 19.14 -15.17 10.26
C GLU A 514 19.80 -15.77 9.01
N GLU A 515 19.04 -16.02 7.93
CA GLU A 515 19.61 -16.46 6.65
C GLU A 515 20.55 -15.40 6.06
N ILE A 516 20.16 -14.12 6.06
CA ILE A 516 20.99 -13.01 5.60
C ILE A 516 22.30 -12.91 6.40
N LYS A 517 22.27 -13.11 7.73
CA LYS A 517 23.48 -13.14 8.56
C LYS A 517 24.43 -14.30 8.24
N GLY A 518 23.89 -15.39 7.70
CA GLY A 518 24.65 -16.59 7.33
C GLY A 518 25.25 -16.54 5.92
N LEU A 519 24.89 -15.55 5.10
CA LEU A 519 25.41 -15.40 3.74
C LEU A 519 26.88 -14.98 3.73
N SER A 520 27.57 -15.33 2.64
CA SER A 520 28.94 -14.89 2.46
C SER A 520 28.98 -13.36 2.32
N ARG A 521 30.10 -12.78 2.77
CA ARG A 521 30.31 -11.33 2.69
C ARG A 521 30.32 -10.84 1.24
N GLU A 522 30.74 -11.69 0.31
CA GLU A 522 30.75 -11.44 -1.13
C GLU A 522 29.32 -11.34 -1.68
N ASP A 523 28.44 -12.28 -1.32
CA ASP A 523 27.04 -12.25 -1.77
C ASP A 523 26.29 -11.02 -1.24
N LEU A 524 26.57 -10.62 0.01
CA LEU A 524 26.01 -9.40 0.60
C LEU A 524 26.52 -8.15 -0.12
N TYR A 525 27.82 -8.07 -0.42
CA TYR A 525 28.42 -6.95 -1.15
C TYR A 525 27.92 -6.85 -2.59
N ASP A 526 27.83 -7.97 -3.30
CA ASP A 526 27.32 -8.01 -4.67
C ASP A 526 25.85 -7.58 -4.73
N CYS A 527 25.05 -7.94 -3.72
CA CYS A 527 23.65 -7.52 -3.60
C CYS A 527 23.50 -6.01 -3.41
N VAL A 528 24.30 -5.44 -2.51
CA VAL A 528 24.16 -4.04 -2.11
C VAL A 528 24.87 -3.06 -3.03
N THR A 529 25.69 -3.54 -3.97
CA THR A 529 26.37 -2.74 -4.98
C THR A 529 25.78 -2.91 -6.39
N GLN A 530 24.63 -3.59 -6.50
CA GLN A 530 23.96 -3.77 -7.79
C GLN A 530 23.67 -2.44 -8.47
N THR A 531 23.75 -2.46 -9.81
CA THR A 531 23.34 -1.33 -10.65
C THR A 531 21.91 -0.94 -10.33
N SER A 532 21.62 0.36 -10.34
CA SER A 532 20.29 0.84 -10.01
C SER A 532 19.21 0.26 -10.93
N ILE A 533 18.08 -0.13 -10.35
CA ILE A 533 16.94 -0.71 -11.07
C ILE A 533 15.70 0.12 -10.79
N ASP A 534 15.06 0.58 -11.85
CA ASP A 534 13.75 1.24 -11.76
C ASP A 534 12.64 0.19 -11.55
N VAL A 535 11.85 0.40 -10.51
CA VAL A 535 10.73 -0.48 -10.14
C VAL A 535 9.48 0.36 -9.95
N ASP A 536 8.37 -0.12 -10.52
CA ASP A 536 7.07 0.52 -10.40
C ASP A 536 6.15 -0.39 -9.58
N ILE A 537 5.47 0.17 -8.58
CA ILE A 537 4.56 -0.57 -7.69
C ILE A 537 3.16 0.00 -7.88
N GLU A 538 2.24 -0.84 -8.31
CA GLU A 538 0.81 -0.53 -8.38
C GLU A 538 0.12 -0.96 -7.08
N LEU A 539 -0.58 -0.02 -6.47
CA LEU A 539 -1.45 -0.25 -5.33
C LEU A 539 -2.91 -0.15 -5.77
N SER A 540 -3.72 -1.09 -5.30
CA SER A 540 -5.16 -1.13 -5.59
C SER A 540 -5.96 -1.26 -4.30
N ALA A 541 -6.81 -0.28 -4.00
CA ALA A 541 -7.73 -0.31 -2.86
C ALA A 541 -9.09 -0.82 -3.32
N THR A 542 -9.71 -1.77 -2.60
CA THR A 542 -11.05 -2.28 -2.92
C THR A 542 -12.00 -2.17 -1.73
N LEU A 543 -13.23 -1.71 -1.97
CA LEU A 543 -14.34 -1.67 -1.00
C LEU A 543 -15.63 -2.05 -1.73
N ASN A 544 -16.36 -3.06 -1.26
CA ASN A 544 -17.65 -3.51 -1.82
C ASN A 544 -17.69 -3.70 -3.35
N GLY A 545 -16.55 -4.06 -3.97
CA GLY A 545 -16.44 -4.25 -5.42
C GLY A 545 -16.15 -2.97 -6.24
N LYS A 546 -15.97 -1.82 -5.58
CA LYS A 546 -15.35 -0.62 -6.17
C LYS A 546 -13.84 -0.66 -5.94
N THR A 547 -13.06 -0.28 -6.94
CA THR A 547 -11.59 -0.34 -6.89
C THR A 547 -10.99 0.95 -7.42
N ALA A 548 -9.96 1.45 -6.72
CA ALA A 548 -9.12 2.55 -7.19
C ALA A 548 -7.66 2.09 -7.24
N THR A 549 -6.90 2.52 -8.25
CA THR A 549 -5.51 2.11 -8.44
C THR A 549 -4.59 3.31 -8.60
N LYS A 550 -3.35 3.18 -8.12
CA LYS A 550 -2.30 4.20 -8.28
C LYS A 550 -0.92 3.56 -8.35
N THR A 551 -0.10 4.05 -9.27
CA THR A 551 1.29 3.58 -9.44
C THR A 551 2.27 4.53 -8.75
N TYR A 552 3.24 3.96 -8.06
CA TYR A 552 4.33 4.64 -7.38
C TYR A 552 5.67 4.20 -7.96
N TYR A 553 6.60 5.15 -8.12
CA TYR A 553 7.83 4.95 -8.88
C TYR A 553 9.07 4.95 -7.96
N PHE A 554 9.84 3.87 -7.99
CA PHE A 554 11.03 3.69 -7.16
C PHE A 554 12.27 3.44 -8.03
N THR A 555 13.43 3.75 -7.49
CA THR A 555 14.72 3.28 -8.00
C THR A 555 15.42 2.54 -6.86
N LEU A 556 15.64 1.25 -7.04
CA LEU A 556 16.50 0.47 -6.16
C LEU A 556 17.95 0.90 -6.41
N VAL A 557 18.67 1.29 -5.36
CA VAL A 557 20.03 1.82 -5.46
C VAL A 557 20.99 1.05 -4.56
N ALA A 558 22.26 1.13 -4.90
CA ALA A 558 23.32 0.63 -4.04
C ALA A 558 23.23 1.29 -2.66
N ALA A 559 23.43 0.50 -1.61
CA ALA A 559 23.48 1.00 -0.24
C ALA A 559 24.86 1.61 0.06
N ASP A 560 24.88 2.63 0.90
CA ASP A 560 26.10 3.32 1.32
C ASP A 560 26.86 2.48 2.36
N ILE A 561 27.71 1.57 1.87
CA ILE A 561 28.32 0.48 2.65
C ILE A 561 29.83 0.63 2.81
N ASP A 562 30.39 1.68 2.23
CA ASP A 562 31.83 1.99 2.29
C ASP A 562 32.31 2.09 3.75
N VAL A 563 31.50 2.69 4.62
CA VAL A 563 31.76 2.80 6.07
C VAL A 563 31.77 1.44 6.78
N GLU A 564 30.75 0.62 6.54
CA GLU A 564 30.56 -0.65 7.26
C GLU A 564 31.59 -1.70 6.82
N ILE A 565 32.07 -1.64 5.56
CA ILE A 565 33.17 -2.47 5.07
C ILE A 565 34.49 -2.11 5.75
N ILE A 566 34.82 -0.82 5.88
CA ILE A 566 36.07 -0.38 6.51
C ILE A 566 36.11 -0.79 7.99
N ASP A 567 35.04 -0.50 8.75
CA ASP A 567 34.97 -0.83 10.17
C ASP A 567 35.02 -2.35 10.41
N TYR A 568 34.39 -3.14 9.53
CA TYR A 568 34.40 -4.61 9.60
C TYR A 568 35.73 -5.24 9.19
N LEU A 569 36.47 -4.66 8.23
CA LEU A 569 37.80 -5.12 7.82
C LEU A 569 38.91 -4.70 8.79
N ILE A 570 38.73 -3.59 9.53
CA ILE A 570 39.63 -3.19 10.62
C ILE A 570 39.60 -4.21 11.77
N ASP A 571 38.45 -4.84 12.01
CA ASP A 571 38.31 -5.87 13.03
C ASP A 571 38.81 -7.25 12.59
N ASP A 572 38.86 -7.54 11.27
CA ASP A 572 39.30 -8.83 10.76
C ASP A 572 40.84 -8.91 10.65
N SER A 573 41.54 -9.08 11.79
CA SER A 573 42.88 -9.68 12.00
C SER A 573 44.08 -9.38 11.05
N SER A 574 43.94 -8.54 10.03
CA SER A 574 44.85 -8.39 8.89
C SER A 574 45.75 -7.17 8.98
N LEU A 575 45.37 -6.20 9.82
CA LEU A 575 46.08 -4.93 10.02
C LEU A 575 47.36 -5.04 10.85
N LEU A 576 47.52 -6.10 11.64
CA LEU A 576 48.70 -6.30 12.46
C LEU A 576 49.04 -7.78 12.63
N ASN A 577 50.22 -8.15 12.16
CA ASN A 577 50.72 -9.51 12.21
C ASN A 577 52.14 -9.55 12.76
N VAL A 578 52.55 -10.71 13.29
CA VAL A 578 53.90 -10.97 13.78
C VAL A 578 54.40 -12.29 13.20
N VAL A 579 55.68 -12.34 12.87
CA VAL A 579 56.38 -13.53 12.40
C VAL A 579 57.84 -13.45 12.85
N THR A 580 58.52 -14.58 13.03
CA THR A 580 59.97 -14.58 13.26
C THR A 580 60.69 -14.01 12.04
N TYR A 581 61.75 -13.22 12.23
CA TYR A 581 62.46 -12.54 11.12
C TYR A 581 62.99 -13.54 10.07
N GLU A 582 63.31 -14.76 10.49
CA GLU A 582 63.82 -15.83 9.61
C GLU A 582 62.74 -16.40 8.69
N ASP A 583 61.49 -16.33 9.12
CA ASP A 583 60.33 -16.91 8.44
C ASP A 583 59.47 -15.84 7.77
N VAL A 584 59.99 -14.60 7.65
CA VAL A 584 59.20 -13.47 7.13
C VAL A 584 58.69 -13.71 5.70
N ASN A 585 59.25 -14.67 4.95
CA ASN A 585 58.81 -15.06 3.60
C ASN A 585 57.87 -16.28 3.58
N ASP A 586 57.61 -16.91 4.72
CA ASP A 586 56.69 -18.04 4.86
C ASP A 586 55.35 -17.55 5.41
N ASP A 587 54.40 -17.29 4.50
CA ASP A 587 53.09 -16.73 4.84
C ASP A 587 52.28 -17.65 5.78
N VAL A 588 52.61 -18.95 5.87
CA VAL A 588 51.94 -19.92 6.77
C VAL A 588 52.33 -19.68 8.22
N LYS A 589 53.49 -19.07 8.48
CA LYS A 589 54.02 -18.82 9.82
C LYS A 589 53.64 -17.44 10.37
N ILE A 590 52.92 -16.63 9.59
CA ILE A 590 52.46 -15.31 10.02
C ILE A 590 51.32 -15.46 11.04
N GLN A 591 51.54 -14.94 12.24
CA GLN A 591 50.54 -14.90 13.29
C GLN A 591 49.77 -13.57 13.25
N LYS A 592 48.44 -13.66 13.24
CA LYS A 592 47.56 -12.49 13.30
C LYS A 592 47.37 -12.05 14.76
N ILE A 593 47.67 -10.79 15.08
CA ILE A 593 47.70 -10.31 16.49
C ILE A 593 46.85 -9.06 16.74
N ALA A 594 46.17 -8.51 15.74
CA ALA A 594 45.43 -7.26 15.85
C ALA A 594 44.49 -7.19 17.06
N ASP A 595 43.68 -8.22 17.32
CA ASP A 595 42.75 -8.23 18.48
C ASP A 595 43.46 -8.34 19.83
N GLN A 596 44.61 -9.00 19.86
CA GLN A 596 45.40 -9.18 21.08
C GLN A 596 46.19 -7.92 21.44
N ALA A 597 46.40 -7.03 20.48
CA ALA A 597 47.16 -5.79 20.64
C ALA A 597 46.27 -4.54 20.82
N LYS A 598 44.95 -4.67 21.05
CA LYS A 598 44.04 -3.51 21.25
C LYS A 598 43.99 -3.00 22.70
N ASP A 599 44.46 -3.76 23.68
CA ASP A 599 44.38 -3.40 25.12
C ASP A 599 45.66 -2.68 25.61
N PRO A 600 45.60 -1.38 25.98
CA PRO A 600 46.75 -0.66 26.51
C PRO A 600 47.26 -1.19 27.86
N LEU A 601 46.42 -1.90 28.63
CA LEU A 601 46.82 -2.50 29.91
C LEU A 601 47.52 -3.85 29.74
N ASN A 602 47.32 -4.50 28.59
CA ASN A 602 47.91 -5.80 28.26
C ASN A 602 48.53 -5.75 26.86
N PRO A 603 49.62 -4.97 26.65
CA PRO A 603 50.26 -4.86 25.36
C PRO A 603 50.83 -6.20 24.88
N TYR A 604 50.75 -6.46 23.58
CA TYR A 604 51.24 -7.70 23.00
C TYR A 604 52.78 -7.76 23.03
N ALA A 605 53.35 -8.85 23.53
CA ALA A 605 54.79 -8.99 23.71
C ALA A 605 55.49 -9.37 22.41
N ILE A 606 56.62 -8.71 22.10
CA ILE A 606 57.40 -8.92 20.89
C ILE A 606 58.88 -9.04 21.25
N GLU A 607 59.52 -10.13 20.87
CA GLU A 607 60.95 -10.35 21.14
C GLU A 607 61.82 -9.53 20.17
N HIS A 608 62.70 -8.66 20.69
CA HIS A 608 63.68 -7.99 19.83
C HIS A 608 64.63 -9.00 19.19
N LEU A 609 65.19 -8.71 18.02
CA LEU A 609 66.10 -9.61 17.28
C LEU A 609 65.51 -10.96 16.86
N VAL A 610 64.23 -11.23 17.12
CA VAL A 610 63.56 -12.50 16.84
C VAL A 610 62.26 -12.27 16.08
N ASP A 611 61.41 -11.37 16.57
CA ASP A 611 60.11 -11.10 15.96
C ASP A 611 60.18 -9.93 14.99
N THR A 612 59.30 -9.96 13.99
CA THR A 612 59.10 -8.91 13.01
C THR A 612 57.61 -8.64 12.88
N ILE A 613 57.22 -7.38 13.08
CA ILE A 613 55.86 -6.92 12.92
C ILE A 613 55.62 -6.69 11.42
N VAL A 614 54.48 -7.13 10.90
CA VAL A 614 54.04 -6.89 9.53
C VAL A 614 52.78 -6.03 9.56
N VAL A 615 52.90 -4.81 9.05
CA VAL A 615 51.82 -3.82 8.97
C VAL A 615 51.52 -3.53 7.50
N PRO A 616 50.28 -3.75 7.02
CA PRO A 616 49.90 -3.37 5.66
C PRO A 616 50.08 -1.86 5.39
N GLN A 617 50.52 -1.52 4.18
CA GLN A 617 50.57 -0.16 3.62
C GLN A 617 49.49 0.05 2.58
N SER A 618 49.21 -0.98 1.77
CA SER A 618 48.04 -1.03 0.92
C SER A 618 47.46 -2.43 0.84
N ILE A 619 46.13 -2.51 0.79
CA ILE A 619 45.39 -3.76 0.58
C ILE A 619 44.48 -3.55 -0.62
N THR A 620 44.67 -4.36 -1.66
CA THR A 620 43.71 -4.44 -2.77
C THR A 620 42.67 -5.49 -2.44
N LEU A 621 41.43 -5.06 -2.28
CA LEU A 621 40.29 -5.90 -1.96
C LEU A 621 39.77 -6.58 -3.24
N THR A 622 40.37 -7.70 -3.61
CA THR A 622 40.10 -8.38 -4.89
C THR A 622 38.64 -8.81 -5.02
N ASN A 623 38.01 -9.17 -3.91
CA ASN A 623 36.64 -9.66 -3.86
C ASN A 623 35.61 -8.53 -3.64
N PHE A 624 36.06 -7.27 -3.51
CA PHE A 624 35.20 -6.09 -3.33
C PHE A 624 35.39 -5.06 -4.46
N GLY A 625 35.47 -5.55 -5.71
CA GLY A 625 35.62 -4.71 -6.89
C GLY A 625 37.02 -4.10 -7.08
N ASN A 626 38.06 -4.73 -6.51
CA ASN A 626 39.45 -4.24 -6.53
C ASN A 626 39.63 -2.84 -5.93
N ARG A 627 38.79 -2.48 -4.95
CA ARG A 627 38.98 -1.23 -4.20
C ARG A 627 40.29 -1.28 -3.42
N GLU A 628 40.95 -0.13 -3.29
CA GLU A 628 42.24 0.00 -2.62
C GLU A 628 42.06 0.65 -1.24
N LEU A 629 42.57 -0.01 -0.20
CA LEU A 629 42.77 0.58 1.12
C LEU A 629 44.21 1.09 1.22
N GLN A 630 44.39 2.37 1.51
CA GLN A 630 45.66 2.97 1.87
C GLN A 630 45.80 3.05 3.38
N ILE A 631 46.94 2.62 3.91
CA ILE A 631 47.16 2.45 5.34
C ILE A 631 48.41 3.21 5.75
N GLU A 632 48.21 4.23 6.58
CA GLU A 632 49.27 5.04 7.16
C GLU A 632 49.53 4.61 8.60
N THR A 633 50.80 4.50 8.99
CA THR A 633 51.19 4.02 10.31
C THR A 633 52.17 4.99 10.98
N THR A 634 51.88 5.39 12.22
CA THR A 634 52.75 6.22 13.06
C THR A 634 53.14 5.44 14.32
N ILE A 635 54.43 5.39 14.64
CA ILE A 635 54.98 4.67 15.79
C ILE A 635 55.34 5.68 16.89
N ASN A 636 54.78 5.50 18.09
CA ASN A 636 55.16 6.23 19.29
C ASN A 636 55.68 5.25 20.35
N SER A 637 56.52 5.73 21.28
CA SER A 637 57.00 4.94 22.42
C SER A 637 57.11 5.80 23.66
N ASP A 638 57.02 5.14 24.82
CA ASP A 638 57.28 5.73 26.13
C ASP A 638 58.77 6.03 26.37
N ASP A 639 59.68 5.45 25.58
CA ASP A 639 61.10 5.81 25.51
C ASP A 639 61.55 6.05 24.05
N PRO A 640 61.38 7.28 23.52
CA PRO A 640 61.74 7.61 22.15
C PRO A 640 63.23 7.40 21.82
N GLY A 641 64.11 7.39 22.83
CA GLY A 641 65.55 7.13 22.66
C GLY A 641 65.89 5.65 22.50
N ALA A 642 64.97 4.75 22.85
CA ALA A 642 65.10 3.29 22.73
C ALA A 642 64.44 2.72 21.47
N LEU A 643 63.70 3.54 20.70
CA LEU A 643 63.11 3.18 19.41
C LEU A 643 64.20 2.84 18.38
N ASN A 644 64.54 1.56 18.29
CA ASN A 644 65.50 1.03 17.32
C ASN A 644 64.85 -0.10 16.52
N PHE A 645 64.26 0.26 15.39
CA PHE A 645 63.61 -0.66 14.46
C PHE A 645 64.36 -0.69 13.14
N TYR A 646 64.49 -1.89 12.57
CA TYR A 646 64.80 -2.05 11.16
C TYR A 646 63.49 -2.07 10.37
N GLU A 647 63.36 -1.16 9.42
CA GLU A 647 62.20 -1.06 8.54
C GLU A 647 62.51 -1.68 7.18
N ALA A 648 61.58 -2.48 6.67
CA ALA A 648 61.63 -2.95 5.28
C ALA A 648 60.24 -3.04 4.65
N SER A 649 60.20 -3.36 3.36
CA SER A 649 58.95 -3.57 2.61
C SER A 649 58.86 -5.01 2.14
N LYS A 650 57.67 -5.60 2.22
CA LYS A 650 57.34 -6.92 1.70
C LYS A 650 56.00 -6.84 0.95
N SER A 651 55.95 -7.40 -0.24
CA SER A 651 54.67 -7.72 -0.90
C SER A 651 54.29 -9.16 -0.59
N ALA A 652 53.05 -9.39 -0.16
CA ALA A 652 52.53 -10.70 0.19
C ALA A 652 51.06 -10.83 -0.23
N THR A 653 50.57 -12.06 -0.34
CA THR A 653 49.14 -12.34 -0.48
C THR A 653 48.63 -12.79 0.88
N ILE A 654 47.79 -11.99 1.54
CA ILE A 654 47.24 -12.33 2.86
C ILE A 654 45.73 -12.48 2.70
N SER A 655 45.21 -13.68 2.99
CA SER A 655 43.77 -13.98 2.91
C SER A 655 43.18 -13.56 1.55
N ASP A 656 43.80 -14.04 0.46
CA ASP A 656 43.43 -13.81 -0.95
C ASP A 656 43.55 -12.35 -1.46
N ASN A 657 43.88 -11.39 -0.59
CA ASN A 657 44.12 -10.01 -0.98
C ASN A 657 45.60 -9.75 -1.30
N LEU A 658 45.85 -8.89 -2.28
CA LEU A 658 47.19 -8.39 -2.57
C LEU A 658 47.55 -7.31 -1.54
N VAL A 659 48.58 -7.58 -0.73
CA VAL A 659 49.03 -6.70 0.34
C VAL A 659 50.45 -6.24 0.07
N THR A 660 50.65 -4.92 0.05
CA THR A 660 51.99 -4.34 0.25
C THR A 660 52.11 -3.98 1.71
N ALA A 661 53.08 -4.55 2.41
CA ALA A 661 53.29 -4.35 3.84
C ALA A 661 54.67 -3.75 4.14
N LYS A 662 54.72 -2.99 5.22
CA LYS A 662 55.94 -2.59 5.90
C LYS A 662 56.23 -3.59 7.01
N THR A 663 57.48 -3.96 7.17
CA THR A 663 57.94 -4.77 8.30
C THR A 663 58.75 -3.93 9.27
N LEU A 664 58.57 -4.19 10.57
CA LEU A 664 59.25 -3.51 11.65
C LEU A 664 59.89 -4.57 12.57
N THR A 665 61.22 -4.68 12.53
CA THR A 665 61.96 -5.62 13.39
C THR A 665 62.61 -4.83 14.53
N PRO A 666 62.16 -4.99 15.79
CA PRO A 666 62.83 -4.39 16.94
C PRO A 666 64.24 -4.95 17.11
N LEU A 667 65.26 -4.10 17.17
CA LEU A 667 66.67 -4.51 17.20
C LEU A 667 67.31 -4.48 18.60
N GLY A 668 66.60 -3.97 19.61
CA GLY A 668 67.20 -3.69 20.91
C GLY A 668 68.41 -2.75 20.77
N SER A 669 69.58 -3.18 21.23
CA SER A 669 70.84 -2.43 21.14
C SER A 669 71.69 -2.75 19.89
N TYR A 670 71.20 -3.61 18.99
CA TYR A 670 71.93 -3.95 17.76
C TYR A 670 71.86 -2.80 16.75
N ASP A 671 73.01 -2.46 16.16
CA ASP A 671 73.12 -1.43 15.13
C ASP A 671 73.12 -2.08 13.74
N ALA A 672 71.99 -1.93 13.03
CA ALA A 672 71.82 -2.43 11.67
C ALA A 672 72.21 -1.43 10.58
N SER A 673 72.90 -0.32 10.90
CA SER A 673 73.26 0.73 9.93
C SER A 673 74.11 0.24 8.75
N ALA A 674 74.82 -0.88 8.90
CA ALA A 674 75.61 -1.53 7.85
C ALA A 674 74.79 -2.52 6.98
N VAL A 675 73.54 -2.80 7.34
CA VAL A 675 72.63 -3.66 6.58
C VAL A 675 71.95 -2.80 5.50
N ASP A 676 71.92 -3.30 4.27
CA ASP A 676 71.22 -2.63 3.17
C ASP A 676 69.77 -2.31 3.58
N PRO A 677 69.26 -1.09 3.39
CA PRO A 677 67.87 -0.76 3.71
C PRO A 677 66.88 -1.62 2.93
N ASN A 678 65.71 -1.92 3.52
CA ASN A 678 64.64 -2.72 2.90
C ASN A 678 65.00 -4.16 2.51
N ASN A 679 66.05 -4.75 3.12
CA ASN A 679 66.52 -6.10 2.81
C ASN A 679 66.51 -6.99 4.09
N LEU A 680 65.35 -7.58 4.38
CA LEU A 680 65.17 -8.45 5.55
C LEU A 680 66.07 -9.68 5.53
N THR A 681 66.38 -10.22 4.34
CA THR A 681 67.33 -11.34 4.22
C THR A 681 68.73 -10.91 4.65
N ALA A 682 69.18 -9.73 4.25
CA ALA A 682 70.46 -9.19 4.72
C ALA A 682 70.46 -8.91 6.23
N LEU A 683 69.34 -8.46 6.82
CA LEU A 683 69.23 -8.34 8.27
C LEU A 683 69.36 -9.69 8.96
N ALA A 684 68.63 -10.70 8.47
CA ALA A 684 68.65 -12.05 9.01
C ALA A 684 70.06 -12.66 8.96
N ASP A 685 70.74 -12.54 7.82
CA ASP A 685 72.12 -13.01 7.64
C ASP A 685 73.09 -12.29 8.57
N SER A 686 72.90 -10.98 8.77
CA SER A 686 73.74 -10.18 9.67
C SER A 686 73.57 -10.56 11.14
N ILE A 687 72.33 -10.84 11.59
CA ILE A 687 72.06 -11.32 12.96
C ILE A 687 72.61 -12.74 13.15
N LYS A 688 72.47 -13.63 12.16
CA LYS A 688 73.01 -15.00 12.19
C LYS A 688 74.53 -15.05 12.22
N ALA A 689 75.19 -14.08 11.61
CA ALA A 689 76.65 -13.97 11.61
C ALA A 689 77.23 -13.46 12.94
N LEU A 690 76.41 -12.96 13.86
CA LEU A 690 76.89 -12.50 15.16
C LEU A 690 77.43 -13.66 15.99
N PRO A 691 78.60 -13.49 16.64
CA PRO A 691 79.03 -14.40 17.68
C PRO A 691 77.93 -14.54 18.75
N THR A 692 77.69 -15.76 19.24
CA THR A 692 76.60 -16.06 20.19
C THR A 692 76.63 -15.18 21.44
N LYS A 693 77.82 -14.78 21.92
CA LYS A 693 78.00 -13.84 23.03
C LYS A 693 77.45 -12.44 22.73
N ASP A 694 77.64 -11.96 21.49
CA ASP A 694 77.20 -10.64 21.06
C ASP A 694 75.69 -10.66 20.82
N LEU A 695 75.18 -11.78 20.26
CA LEU A 695 73.74 -12.02 20.15
C LEU A 695 73.05 -12.02 21.52
N TYR A 696 73.62 -12.71 22.52
CA TYR A 696 73.13 -12.70 23.90
C TYR A 696 73.17 -11.29 24.50
N LYS A 697 74.30 -10.58 24.36
CA LYS A 697 74.42 -9.20 24.84
C LYS A 697 73.34 -8.29 24.26
N HIS A 698 73.09 -8.37 22.95
CA HIS A 698 72.05 -7.57 22.31
C HIS A 698 70.63 -8.01 22.74
N SER A 699 70.42 -9.31 22.99
CA SER A 699 69.15 -9.83 23.51
C SER A 699 68.83 -9.40 24.94
N GLN A 700 69.80 -8.87 25.69
CA GLN A 700 69.57 -8.36 27.05
C GLN A 700 69.03 -6.92 27.13
N SER A 701 68.76 -6.28 25.99
CA SER A 701 68.25 -4.91 25.95
C SER A 701 66.95 -4.75 26.77
N VAL A 702 66.75 -3.58 27.39
CA VAL A 702 65.54 -3.31 28.19
C VAL A 702 64.35 -3.12 27.24
N GLY A 703 63.26 -3.81 27.53
CA GLY A 703 62.00 -3.66 26.79
C GLY A 703 61.31 -2.32 27.03
N TYR A 704 60.53 -1.87 26.05
CA TYR A 704 59.79 -0.60 26.04
C TYR A 704 58.40 -0.79 25.42
N ASN A 705 57.47 0.11 25.73
CA ASN A 705 56.12 0.05 25.15
C ASN A 705 56.09 0.85 23.85
N VAL A 706 55.25 0.38 22.94
CA VAL A 706 55.08 0.93 21.60
C VAL A 706 53.60 1.10 21.33
N GLU A 707 53.22 2.29 20.90
CA GLU A 707 51.89 2.61 20.40
C GLU A 707 51.97 2.74 18.87
N LEU A 708 51.25 1.88 18.18
CA LEU A 708 51.17 1.87 16.73
C LEU A 708 49.83 2.45 16.30
N ASN A 709 49.84 3.71 15.86
CA ASN A 709 48.64 4.36 15.35
C ASN A 709 48.49 4.07 13.85
N VAL A 710 47.38 3.44 13.48
CA VAL A 710 47.08 3.00 12.12
C VAL A 710 45.88 3.77 11.61
N THR A 711 46.03 4.44 10.47
CA THR A 711 44.95 5.15 9.78
C THR A 711 44.69 4.47 8.44
N VAL A 712 43.44 4.05 8.22
CA VAL A 712 42.97 3.36 7.02
C VAL A 712 42.11 4.33 6.21
N THR A 713 42.44 4.48 4.93
CA THR A 713 41.72 5.32 3.97
C THR A 713 41.22 4.44 2.83
N LEU A 714 39.91 4.44 2.57
CA LEU A 714 39.35 3.81 1.38
C LEU A 714 39.46 4.77 0.19
N VAL A 715 40.20 4.37 -0.83
CA VAL A 715 40.34 5.14 -2.07
C VAL A 715 39.18 4.77 -2.98
N SER A 716 38.08 5.53 -2.91
CA SER A 716 36.97 5.41 -3.86
C SER A 716 37.28 6.17 -5.15
N GLY A 717 36.93 5.60 -6.31
CA GLY A 717 37.20 6.20 -7.61
C GLY A 717 36.43 7.51 -7.87
N GLU A 718 35.30 7.72 -7.20
CA GLU A 718 34.50 8.95 -7.21
C GLU A 718 33.84 9.16 -5.83
N GLY A 719 34.28 10.15 -5.05
CA GLY A 719 33.75 10.47 -3.71
C GLY A 719 34.76 11.17 -2.80
N GLU A 720 34.30 11.67 -1.65
CA GLU A 720 35.20 12.05 -0.54
C GLU A 720 35.77 10.77 0.08
N PRO A 721 37.09 10.68 0.32
CA PRO A 721 37.71 9.49 0.88
C PRO A 721 37.26 9.27 2.32
N GLU A 722 36.88 8.04 2.65
CA GLU A 722 36.52 7.66 4.01
C GLU A 722 37.76 7.25 4.81
N VAL A 723 37.86 7.76 6.04
CA VAL A 723 39.03 7.59 6.90
C VAL A 723 38.62 7.02 8.27
N ARG A 724 39.41 6.06 8.75
CA ARG A 724 39.32 5.47 10.09
C ARG A 724 40.69 5.35 10.73
N SER A 725 40.74 5.42 12.07
CA SER A 725 41.98 5.27 12.83
C SER A 725 41.80 4.31 13.99
N THR A 726 42.83 3.50 14.25
CA THR A 726 42.92 2.58 15.38
C THR A 726 44.34 2.58 15.96
N THR A 727 44.50 2.16 17.20
CA THR A 727 45.80 2.12 17.90
C THR A 727 46.06 0.73 18.43
N PHE A 728 47.26 0.21 18.18
CA PHE A 728 47.74 -1.05 18.75
C PHE A 728 48.85 -0.83 19.77
N TYR A 729 48.86 -1.62 20.83
CA TYR A 729 49.78 -1.54 21.95
C TYR A 729 50.68 -2.77 21.98
N LEU A 730 51.97 -2.55 21.81
CA LEU A 730 53.01 -3.58 21.76
C LEU A 730 54.04 -3.33 22.86
N LYS A 731 54.70 -4.39 23.32
CA LYS A 731 55.78 -4.31 24.31
C LYS A 731 56.96 -5.13 23.83
N THR A 732 58.09 -4.47 23.61
CA THR A 732 59.32 -5.19 23.30
C THR A 732 59.81 -5.92 24.55
N ILE A 733 60.24 -7.17 24.39
CA ILE A 733 60.77 -8.01 25.45
C ILE A 733 62.11 -8.62 25.01
N LYS A 734 62.85 -9.14 26.00
CA LYS A 734 64.12 -9.81 25.76
C LYS A 734 63.92 -11.04 24.89
N ALA A 735 64.69 -11.14 23.81
CA ALA A 735 64.71 -12.34 22.99
C ALA A 735 65.23 -13.55 23.76
N ASP A 736 64.56 -14.66 23.54
CA ASP A 736 65.03 -15.97 23.95
C ASP A 736 66.05 -16.51 22.95
N VAL A 737 67.31 -16.55 23.38
CA VAL A 737 68.43 -17.05 22.57
C VAL A 737 69.07 -18.30 23.18
N ASP A 738 68.49 -18.90 24.21
CA ASP A 738 69.16 -19.96 24.96
C ASP A 738 69.37 -21.23 24.11
N SER A 739 68.46 -21.55 23.19
CA SER A 739 68.66 -22.64 22.21
C SER A 739 69.88 -22.39 21.32
N LYS A 740 70.09 -21.14 20.87
CA LYS A 740 71.28 -20.76 20.09
C LYS A 740 72.55 -20.85 20.94
N ILE A 741 72.48 -20.53 22.23
CA ILE A 741 73.58 -20.73 23.20
C ILE A 741 73.91 -22.22 23.33
N GLY A 742 72.90 -23.07 23.56
CA GLY A 742 73.08 -24.51 23.69
C GLY A 742 73.71 -25.15 22.45
N THR A 743 73.21 -24.84 21.24
CA THR A 743 73.80 -25.34 19.99
C THR A 743 75.23 -24.87 19.80
N ALA A 744 75.50 -23.57 20.02
CA ALA A 744 76.85 -23.04 19.88
C ALA A 744 77.84 -23.72 20.84
N ILE A 745 77.40 -24.10 22.05
CA ILE A 745 78.25 -24.81 23.00
C ILE A 745 78.65 -26.19 22.46
N LEU A 746 77.69 -26.95 21.92
CA LEU A 746 77.94 -28.27 21.33
C LEU A 746 78.86 -28.20 20.10
N ASP A 747 78.75 -27.13 19.30
CA ASP A 747 79.52 -26.96 18.07
C ASP A 747 80.95 -26.44 18.34
N THR A 748 81.13 -25.65 19.38
CA THR A 748 82.39 -24.92 19.63
C THR A 748 83.31 -25.64 20.61
N TYR A 749 82.75 -26.33 21.61
CA TYR A 749 83.51 -26.88 22.72
C TYR A 749 83.57 -28.42 22.67
N ASP A 750 84.72 -28.98 23.05
CA ASP A 750 84.89 -30.43 23.21
C ASP A 750 84.12 -30.91 24.44
N ILE A 751 82.93 -31.49 24.24
CA ILE A 751 82.07 -31.95 25.34
C ILE A 751 82.58 -33.27 25.94
N VAL A 752 83.09 -34.16 25.09
CA VAL A 752 83.68 -35.44 25.49
C VAL A 752 85.18 -35.26 25.74
N ASN A 753 85.62 -35.56 26.95
CA ASN A 753 87.05 -35.63 27.32
C ASN A 753 87.44 -37.06 27.67
N LEU A 754 88.74 -37.40 27.58
CA LEU A 754 89.24 -38.76 27.80
C LEU A 754 90.39 -38.78 28.81
N ILE A 755 90.36 -39.74 29.74
CA ILE A 755 91.46 -40.06 30.65
C ILE A 755 91.94 -41.48 30.36
N ASP A 756 93.24 -41.63 30.09
CA ASP A 756 93.90 -42.94 29.94
C ASP A 756 94.40 -43.44 31.31
N HIS A 757 94.13 -44.70 31.62
CA HIS A 757 94.51 -45.34 32.88
C HIS A 757 95.97 -45.78 32.93
N THR A 758 96.66 -45.86 31.79
CA THR A 758 98.10 -46.19 31.73
C THR A 758 98.96 -45.11 32.37
N ASP A 759 98.54 -43.84 32.30
CA ASP A 759 99.02 -42.76 33.16
C ASP A 759 97.91 -41.72 33.41
N PRO A 760 97.18 -41.80 34.54
CA PRO A 760 96.03 -40.93 34.84
C PRO A 760 96.42 -39.47 35.16
N TYR A 761 97.72 -39.15 35.13
CA TYR A 761 98.27 -37.82 35.36
C TYR A 761 98.79 -37.13 34.09
N ILE A 762 98.79 -37.82 32.94
CA ILE A 762 99.15 -37.24 31.64
C ILE A 762 97.88 -36.78 30.92
N ASN A 763 97.91 -35.58 30.35
CA ASN A 763 96.85 -35.11 29.46
C ASN A 763 96.90 -35.91 28.15
N VAL A 764 95.85 -36.69 27.90
CA VAL A 764 95.60 -37.33 26.61
C VAL A 764 94.93 -36.31 25.70
N THR A 765 95.11 -36.44 24.39
CA THR A 765 94.31 -35.64 23.45
C THR A 765 92.86 -36.10 23.55
N ASN A 766 91.93 -35.15 23.61
CA ASN A 766 90.50 -35.46 23.60
C ASN A 766 90.13 -36.31 22.38
N PRO A 767 89.16 -37.22 22.51
CA PRO A 767 88.72 -38.04 21.40
C PRO A 767 88.05 -37.11 20.36
N PRO A 768 88.09 -37.46 19.07
CA PRO A 768 87.23 -36.80 18.08
C PRO A 768 85.78 -36.92 18.58
N GLN A 769 85.08 -35.80 18.76
CA GLN A 769 83.69 -35.76 19.26
C GLN A 769 82.80 -36.67 18.36
N PRO A 770 82.49 -37.91 18.77
CA PRO A 770 82.04 -38.93 17.81
C PRO A 770 80.53 -38.82 17.59
N THR A 771 80.11 -37.80 16.84
CA THR A 771 78.69 -37.49 16.56
C THR A 771 78.14 -38.21 15.32
N ASP A 772 78.98 -38.91 14.57
CA ASP A 772 78.58 -39.76 13.44
C ASP A 772 78.44 -41.23 13.89
N PRO A 773 77.22 -41.82 13.86
CA PRO A 773 77.01 -43.21 14.26
C PRO A 773 77.75 -44.23 13.39
N LEU A 774 78.20 -43.84 12.19
CA LEU A 774 78.99 -44.71 11.29
C LEU A 774 80.48 -44.73 11.63
N ASN A 775 80.96 -43.76 12.42
CA ASN A 775 82.35 -43.61 12.83
C ASN A 775 82.47 -43.48 14.37
N PRO A 776 82.03 -44.49 15.15
CA PRO A 776 82.08 -44.43 16.60
C PRO A 776 83.52 -44.52 17.14
N TYR A 777 83.78 -43.87 18.27
CA TYR A 777 85.09 -43.95 18.93
C TYR A 777 85.24 -45.29 19.67
N GLN A 778 86.39 -45.95 19.51
CA GLN A 778 86.68 -47.21 20.19
C GLN A 778 87.19 -46.93 21.62
N LEU A 779 86.41 -47.33 22.62
CA LEU A 779 86.73 -47.13 24.03
C LEU A 779 87.17 -48.45 24.68
N LEU A 780 88.37 -48.48 25.24
CA LEU A 780 88.95 -49.71 25.79
C LEU A 780 88.41 -50.03 27.18
N TYR A 781 87.86 -51.24 27.36
CA TYR A 781 87.53 -51.78 28.68
C TYR A 781 88.74 -51.70 29.61
N PHE A 782 88.55 -51.09 30.79
CA PHE A 782 89.56 -50.82 31.82
C PHE A 782 90.74 -49.93 31.40
N GLY A 783 90.80 -49.46 30.15
CA GLY A 783 91.91 -48.66 29.62
C GLY A 783 91.65 -47.16 29.67
N GLU A 784 90.41 -46.75 29.45
CA GLU A 784 90.05 -45.34 29.25
C GLU A 784 88.85 -44.96 30.11
N THR A 785 88.65 -43.66 30.37
CA THR A 785 87.46 -43.10 31.00
C THR A 785 87.01 -41.87 30.24
N LEU A 786 85.72 -41.80 29.92
CA LEU A 786 85.10 -40.59 29.39
C LEU A 786 84.76 -39.64 30.52
N VAL A 787 84.96 -38.35 30.30
CA VAL A 787 84.56 -37.29 31.23
C VAL A 787 83.68 -36.29 30.49
N PHE A 788 82.51 -36.04 31.05
CA PHE A 788 81.57 -35.03 30.58
C PHE A 788 81.40 -33.97 31.68
N PRO A 789 81.27 -32.67 31.33
CA PRO A 789 80.93 -31.65 32.32
C PRO A 789 79.54 -31.91 32.92
N ILE A 790 79.28 -31.43 34.14
CA ILE A 790 77.95 -31.46 34.77
C ILE A 790 77.31 -30.08 34.78
N GLU A 791 78.09 -29.06 35.12
CA GLU A 791 77.65 -27.68 35.22
C GLU A 791 78.79 -26.74 34.84
N PHE A 792 78.47 -25.64 34.15
CA PHE A 792 79.46 -24.65 33.74
C PHE A 792 78.90 -23.23 33.76
N GLU A 793 79.69 -22.30 34.32
CA GLU A 793 79.45 -20.86 34.24
C GLU A 793 80.41 -20.21 33.23
N TYR A 794 79.85 -19.73 32.12
CA TYR A 794 80.60 -18.98 31.11
C TYR A 794 80.59 -17.49 31.44
N THR A 795 81.74 -16.82 31.31
CA THR A 795 81.84 -15.36 31.45
C THR A 795 81.06 -14.60 30.38
N ASP A 796 80.87 -15.24 29.23
CA ASP A 796 80.21 -14.64 28.06
C ASP A 796 78.67 -14.65 28.19
N PHE A 797 78.13 -15.40 29.16
CA PHE A 797 76.69 -15.54 29.42
C PHE A 797 76.38 -15.28 30.91
N GLU A 798 76.66 -14.06 31.37
CA GLU A 798 76.46 -13.67 32.78
C GLU A 798 75.02 -13.96 33.24
N ASN A 799 74.87 -14.65 34.38
CA ASN A 799 73.59 -15.04 35.00
C ASN A 799 72.85 -16.22 34.34
N LYS A 800 73.51 -17.01 33.48
CA LYS A 800 72.96 -18.27 32.97
C LYS A 800 73.66 -19.47 33.62
N LEU A 801 72.88 -20.41 34.15
CA LEU A 801 73.39 -21.68 34.66
C LEU A 801 73.26 -22.75 33.57
N ILE A 802 74.39 -23.26 33.07
CA ILE A 802 74.42 -24.27 32.00
C ILE A 802 74.70 -25.63 32.61
N GLN A 803 73.77 -26.55 32.44
CA GLN A 803 73.82 -27.88 33.00
C GLN A 803 73.85 -28.92 31.88
N PHE A 804 74.57 -30.01 32.12
CA PHE A 804 74.76 -31.10 31.19
C PHE A 804 74.22 -32.37 31.85
N ASP A 805 73.15 -32.92 31.28
CA ASP A 805 72.63 -34.22 31.66
C ASP A 805 73.20 -35.28 30.71
N VAL A 806 73.74 -36.37 31.27
CA VAL A 806 74.49 -37.39 30.53
C VAL A 806 73.79 -38.73 30.71
N ASN A 807 73.23 -39.23 29.62
CA ASN A 807 72.43 -40.46 29.61
C ASN A 807 73.11 -41.53 28.75
N THR A 808 73.41 -42.69 29.34
CA THR A 808 74.02 -43.83 28.61
C THR A 808 73.00 -44.69 27.86
N ASN A 809 71.74 -44.27 27.83
CA ASN A 809 70.62 -44.95 27.16
C ASN A 809 70.42 -46.39 27.65
N GLY A 810 70.48 -46.59 28.97
CA GLY A 810 70.25 -47.89 29.63
C GLY A 810 71.47 -48.82 29.65
N LYS A 811 72.65 -48.33 29.25
CA LYS A 811 73.92 -49.06 29.31
C LYS A 811 74.74 -48.74 30.56
N ASP A 812 74.15 -48.11 31.59
CA ASP A 812 74.84 -47.70 32.82
C ASP A 812 75.58 -48.86 33.49
N HIS A 813 75.01 -50.08 33.41
CA HIS A 813 75.59 -51.30 33.96
C HIS A 813 76.93 -51.73 33.32
N LEU A 814 77.31 -51.18 32.16
CA LEU A 814 78.61 -51.43 31.51
C LEU A 814 79.71 -50.49 32.02
N PHE A 815 79.33 -49.44 32.75
CA PHE A 815 80.24 -48.39 33.21
C PHE A 815 80.32 -48.35 34.74
N PHE A 816 81.50 -48.04 35.23
CA PHE A 816 81.65 -47.44 36.53
C PHE A 816 81.41 -45.93 36.39
N ILE A 817 80.30 -45.46 36.95
CA ILE A 817 79.88 -44.06 36.91
C ILE A 817 80.29 -43.40 38.23
N SER A 818 81.07 -42.33 38.14
CA SER A 818 81.46 -41.54 39.31
C SER A 818 81.62 -40.07 38.95
N GLN A 819 82.04 -39.25 39.91
CA GLN A 819 82.34 -37.84 39.68
C GLN A 819 83.81 -37.55 39.96
N LYS A 820 84.38 -36.64 39.19
CA LYS A 820 85.75 -36.17 39.36
C LYS A 820 85.86 -34.70 38.97
N THR A 821 86.53 -33.91 39.79
CA THR A 821 86.98 -32.57 39.38
C THR A 821 88.03 -32.69 38.27
N HIS A 822 87.77 -32.06 37.14
CA HIS A 822 88.65 -32.02 35.97
C HIS A 822 88.95 -30.58 35.59
N HIS A 823 90.11 -30.35 34.98
CA HIS A 823 90.50 -29.01 34.56
C HIS A 823 90.10 -28.81 33.11
N TYR A 824 89.01 -28.07 32.88
CA TYR A 824 88.42 -27.82 31.57
C TYR A 824 88.61 -26.34 31.21
N GLU A 825 89.29 -26.07 30.09
CA GLU A 825 89.59 -24.71 29.61
C GLU A 825 90.15 -23.74 30.67
N GLY A 826 90.99 -24.25 31.59
CA GLY A 826 91.63 -23.45 32.63
C GLY A 826 90.77 -23.19 33.87
N LYS A 827 89.60 -23.85 33.99
CA LYS A 827 88.75 -23.85 35.19
C LYS A 827 88.59 -25.27 35.75
N ASP A 828 88.46 -25.37 37.07
CA ASP A 828 88.06 -26.63 37.71
C ASP A 828 86.55 -26.83 37.55
N VAL A 829 86.16 -27.94 36.93
CA VAL A 829 84.76 -28.31 36.67
C VAL A 829 84.49 -29.70 37.24
N GLU A 830 83.32 -29.88 37.84
CA GLU A 830 82.86 -31.20 38.23
C GLU A 830 82.36 -31.95 37.00
N GLY A 831 83.01 -33.08 36.70
CA GLY A 831 82.66 -33.92 35.56
C GLY A 831 82.11 -35.27 36.01
N ILE A 832 81.12 -35.78 35.26
CA ILE A 832 80.69 -37.17 35.36
C ILE A 832 81.66 -38.03 34.56
N THR A 833 82.17 -39.07 35.20
CA THR A 833 83.14 -40.00 34.62
C THR A 833 82.46 -41.32 34.28
N LEU A 834 82.65 -41.81 33.05
CA LEU A 834 82.14 -43.09 32.59
C LEU A 834 83.33 -43.99 32.21
N SER A 835 83.65 -44.94 33.09
CA SER A 835 84.74 -45.89 32.89
C SER A 835 84.19 -47.26 32.48
N PRO A 836 84.45 -47.79 31.28
CA PRO A 836 83.92 -49.07 30.83
C PRO A 836 84.59 -50.21 31.60
N ILE A 837 83.82 -50.87 32.46
CA ILE A 837 84.24 -52.07 33.21
C ILE A 837 83.47 -53.32 32.78
N GLY A 838 82.47 -53.17 31.91
CA GLY A 838 81.65 -54.27 31.41
C GLY A 838 80.90 -54.96 32.55
N THR A 839 80.89 -56.28 32.54
CA THR A 839 80.20 -57.11 33.56
C THR A 839 81.06 -57.43 34.79
N TYR A 840 82.19 -56.75 34.97
CA TYR A 840 83.12 -57.03 36.06
C TYR A 840 82.59 -56.58 37.42
N ASP A 841 82.58 -57.51 38.38
CA ASP A 841 82.32 -57.22 39.78
C ASP A 841 83.66 -57.09 40.54
N PRO A 842 83.99 -55.89 41.06
CA PRO A 842 85.23 -55.67 41.81
C PRO A 842 85.26 -56.39 43.17
N GLY A 843 84.13 -56.91 43.67
CA GLY A 843 84.01 -57.63 44.93
C GLY A 843 84.08 -56.74 46.19
N GLU A 844 84.61 -55.53 46.07
CA GLU A 844 84.58 -54.45 47.06
C GLU A 844 83.90 -53.20 46.47
N PRO A 845 83.17 -52.41 47.27
CA PRO A 845 82.48 -51.23 46.76
C PRO A 845 83.48 -50.14 46.34
N LEU A 846 83.49 -49.81 45.04
CA LEU A 846 84.17 -48.64 44.48
C LEU A 846 83.21 -47.44 44.57
N ASN A 847 83.61 -46.33 45.20
CA ASN A 847 82.73 -45.17 45.41
C ASN A 847 83.19 -43.92 44.65
N THR A 848 84.48 -43.80 44.37
CA THR A 848 85.07 -42.63 43.69
C THR A 848 85.91 -43.06 42.49
N TYR A 849 86.15 -42.13 41.57
CA TYR A 849 87.08 -42.36 40.46
C TYR A 849 88.47 -42.81 40.94
N GLN A 850 88.96 -42.24 42.05
CA GLN A 850 90.25 -42.61 42.62
C GLN A 850 90.26 -44.05 43.16
N ASP A 851 89.13 -44.54 43.70
CA ASP A 851 89.00 -45.94 44.12
C ASP A 851 89.14 -46.87 42.92
N LEU A 852 88.51 -46.53 41.78
CA LEU A 852 88.67 -47.30 40.54
C LEU A 852 90.14 -47.31 40.09
N ILE A 853 90.82 -46.16 40.04
CA ILE A 853 92.24 -46.10 39.65
C ILE A 853 93.12 -46.93 40.59
N ASN A 854 92.89 -46.86 41.91
CA ASN A 854 93.62 -47.68 42.88
C ASN A 854 93.35 -49.17 42.67
N HIS A 855 92.09 -49.54 42.35
CA HIS A 855 91.68 -50.92 42.07
C HIS A 855 92.37 -51.48 40.82
N LEU A 856 92.47 -50.67 39.76
CA LEU A 856 93.14 -51.03 38.51
C LEU A 856 94.66 -51.19 38.67
N LYS A 857 95.29 -50.39 39.54
CA LYS A 857 96.74 -50.40 39.77
C LYS A 857 97.22 -51.41 40.81
N ASN A 858 96.30 -52.10 41.50
CA ASN A 858 96.66 -53.08 42.53
C ASN A 858 97.12 -54.40 41.88
N ASP A 859 98.38 -54.80 42.13
CA ASP A 859 98.98 -56.04 41.62
C ASP A 859 98.13 -57.30 41.88
N ALA A 860 97.38 -57.34 42.99
CA ALA A 860 96.50 -58.46 43.32
C ALA A 860 95.30 -58.59 42.37
N ASN A 861 94.86 -57.48 41.78
CA ASN A 861 93.68 -57.42 40.91
C ASN A 861 94.03 -57.59 39.42
N ILE A 862 95.30 -57.39 39.03
CA ILE A 862 95.75 -57.42 37.62
C ILE A 862 95.32 -58.71 36.91
N MET A 863 95.50 -59.88 37.54
CA MET A 863 95.09 -61.15 36.92
C MET A 863 93.57 -61.28 36.77
N ALA A 864 92.79 -60.76 37.72
CA ALA A 864 91.34 -60.80 37.69
C ALA A 864 90.77 -59.84 36.63
N ILE A 865 91.34 -58.64 36.52
CA ILE A 865 90.98 -57.65 35.50
C ILE A 865 91.37 -58.16 34.11
N ALA A 866 92.56 -58.75 33.94
CA ALA A 866 92.98 -59.34 32.67
C ALA A 866 92.06 -60.50 32.25
N ALA A 867 91.64 -61.35 33.19
CA ALA A 867 90.67 -62.41 32.93
C ALA A 867 89.28 -61.85 32.59
N ALA A 868 88.81 -60.82 33.30
CA ALA A 868 87.54 -60.15 33.04
C ALA A 868 87.53 -59.45 31.67
N ARG A 869 88.65 -58.83 31.28
CA ARG A 869 88.84 -58.17 29.99
C ARG A 869 88.82 -59.17 28.84
N ALA A 870 89.39 -60.37 29.02
CA ALA A 870 89.42 -61.41 28.00
C ALA A 870 88.03 -62.02 27.67
N VAL A 871 87.03 -61.81 28.54
CA VAL A 871 85.66 -62.33 28.35
C VAL A 871 84.64 -61.25 27.95
N GLN A 872 85.04 -59.97 27.89
CA GLN A 872 84.12 -58.91 27.42
C GLN A 872 83.87 -59.03 25.91
N VAL A 873 82.69 -58.57 25.49
CA VAL A 873 82.29 -58.49 24.09
C VAL A 873 82.23 -57.03 23.64
N GLU A 874 82.36 -56.86 22.33
CA GLU A 874 82.21 -55.56 21.69
C GLU A 874 80.77 -55.06 21.84
N GLU A 875 80.59 -53.86 22.39
CA GLU A 875 79.27 -53.28 22.65
C GLU A 875 79.19 -51.84 22.11
N ASN A 876 78.17 -51.59 21.29
CA ASN A 876 77.86 -50.23 20.85
C ASN A 876 77.15 -49.48 21.98
N VAL A 877 77.63 -48.28 22.28
CA VAL A 877 77.06 -47.40 23.29
C VAL A 877 76.77 -46.04 22.65
N THR A 878 75.56 -45.54 22.88
CA THR A 878 75.19 -44.17 22.55
C THR A 878 75.03 -43.41 23.85
N ILE A 879 75.79 -42.33 24.00
CA ILE A 879 75.69 -41.42 25.14
C ILE A 879 75.04 -40.15 24.64
N THR A 880 73.89 -39.83 25.20
CA THR A 880 73.15 -38.61 24.90
C THR A 880 73.49 -37.56 25.94
N VAL A 881 73.91 -36.39 25.49
CA VAL A 881 74.17 -35.23 26.33
C VAL A 881 73.12 -34.18 26.05
N THR A 882 72.40 -33.80 27.10
CA THR A 882 71.37 -32.77 27.05
C THR A 882 71.88 -31.53 27.78
N ILE A 883 71.95 -30.39 27.08
CA ILE A 883 72.26 -29.10 27.67
C ILE A 883 70.96 -28.44 28.13
N SER A 884 70.92 -28.06 29.39
CA SER A 884 69.85 -27.25 29.97
C SER A 884 70.38 -25.90 30.42
N ILE A 885 69.63 -24.83 30.14
CA ILE A 885 69.90 -23.47 30.64
C ILE A 885 68.73 -23.06 31.53
N ASP A 886 69.02 -22.67 32.78
CA ASP A 886 68.03 -22.30 33.80
C ASP A 886 66.92 -23.37 33.98
N GLY A 887 67.27 -24.65 33.81
CA GLY A 887 66.36 -25.80 33.94
C GLY A 887 65.53 -26.14 32.69
N ARG A 888 65.72 -25.43 31.57
CA ARG A 888 65.09 -25.75 30.28
C ARG A 888 66.08 -26.43 29.35
N GLU A 889 65.68 -27.55 28.76
CA GLU A 889 66.43 -28.21 27.68
C GLU A 889 66.53 -27.29 26.46
N VAL A 890 67.77 -26.99 26.05
CA VAL A 890 68.06 -26.04 24.96
C VAL A 890 68.80 -26.67 23.79
N ALA A 891 69.53 -27.76 24.03
CA ALA A 891 70.21 -28.52 22.98
C ALA A 891 70.48 -29.96 23.41
N VAL A 892 70.53 -30.88 22.45
CA VAL A 892 70.80 -32.31 22.67
C VAL A 892 71.76 -32.81 21.60
N ASN A 893 72.77 -33.60 22.00
CA ASN A 893 73.65 -34.28 21.05
C ASN A 893 73.90 -35.74 21.46
N ASN A 894 74.17 -36.58 20.46
CA ASN A 894 74.52 -37.99 20.66
C ASN A 894 75.98 -38.23 20.32
N TYR A 895 76.66 -38.94 21.21
CA TYR A 895 78.04 -39.40 21.02
C TYR A 895 78.08 -40.92 20.97
N TYR A 896 78.74 -41.45 19.95
CA TYR A 896 78.74 -42.86 19.60
C TYR A 896 80.09 -43.51 19.92
N PHE A 897 80.05 -44.56 20.74
CA PHE A 897 81.22 -45.31 21.18
C PHE A 897 81.04 -46.80 20.91
N VAL A 898 82.16 -47.50 20.73
CA VAL A 898 82.23 -48.96 20.72
C VAL A 898 83.16 -49.40 21.84
N LEU A 899 82.64 -50.12 22.81
CA LEU A 899 83.46 -50.68 23.87
C LEU A 899 84.22 -51.89 23.33
N VAL A 900 85.55 -51.87 23.41
CA VAL A 900 86.42 -52.89 22.80
C VAL A 900 87.42 -53.47 23.79
N VAL A 901 87.88 -54.68 23.50
CA VAL A 901 88.96 -55.38 24.21
C VAL A 901 90.27 -55.17 23.43
N GLU A 902 91.36 -54.78 24.11
CA GLU A 902 92.69 -54.70 23.46
C GLU A 902 93.02 -56.05 22.82
N ARG A 903 93.21 -56.07 21.51
CA ARG A 903 93.81 -57.22 20.83
C ARG A 903 95.32 -57.05 20.87
N SER A 904 95.98 -57.90 21.66
CA SER A 904 97.45 -58.01 21.74
C SER A 904 98.11 -58.20 20.39
#